data_AF-A0A6C7EA95-F1
#
_entry.id   AF-A0A6C7EA95-F1
#
_cell.length_a   1.000
_cell.length_b   1.000
_cell.length_c   1.000
_cell.angle_alpha   90.00
_cell.angle_beta   90.00
_cell.angle_gamma   90.00
#
_symmetry.space_group_name_H-M   'P 1'
#
loop_
_entity.id
_entity.type
_entity.pdbx_description
1 polymer ?
#
loop_
_entity_poly.entity_id
_entity_poly.type
_entity_poly.pdbx_seq_one_letter_code
_entity_poly.pdbx_strand_id
1 'polypeptide(L)'
;MDVVISDDPAHDAAAAIALRLRSAIDASGVASLAVSGGSTAPGLLAGLVDAIDTDRVSIFQVDERVAPDGDADRNAEQLAALDLTAVLMPVTDGDLDAAAAAYATRLPERLDVVHLGLGDDGHTASWPPAPHPDAGIVDDDGAVACVGEFNGRRRMTLLPEAVNGARLRVVLVTGAGKADVVRRWLIDGDSSLPISRVAGDDTIVFLDHAAASLLDGYGQATMTTLDDLSDLPRPAHLRELFADDPGRAERYTTTAADLRVDWSKNPIDDTVIASLLSLAETSGVAVRRDAMFAGEHVNVFEDRAAAHVALRMPKGSTFMIDGVDVVPDVHEVLEKMAAFSDRVRADDTITHVVNIGIGGSDLGPAMAYQALRPFRHERIRCSFVSNVDGADIDAVLADSDPASTLFIVASKTFGTIETLTNARTARTWLVDALGEAAVADHFVAVSTNAERVADFGIDTANMFGFWDWVGGRYSVDSAIGLSLMIAIGPDAFHDFLAGFHQIDEHFRTAPFAENVPVLMALLGVWWANGLGYDTKAVLPYSNDLARFPAYLQQLDMESNGKSVDLDGRRVQHHTGPIIWGEPGTNGQHAFYQLLHQGTRVVPCDFIGFVKAEHPYQEHHDLLMANLFAQSEALAFGRTNDAEPHRNFEGNRPNTVILAERLTPSVLGQLIALYEHIVHVQGTIWGVNSYDQWGVELGKELANQITPELVGEPSPDDHDSSTNALIAHYRSHR
;
A
#
# COMPACT_ATOMS: atom_id res chain seq x y z
N MET A 1 -18.50 -7.27 -14.18
CA MET A 1 -18.72 -6.40 -15.35
C MET A 1 -18.76 -5.01 -14.80
N ASP A 2 -17.75 -4.24 -15.14
CA ASP A 2 -17.57 -2.89 -14.61
C ASP A 2 -18.11 -1.91 -15.64
N VAL A 3 -18.84 -0.89 -15.20
CA VAL A 3 -19.44 0.11 -16.08
C VAL A 3 -18.80 1.45 -15.76
N VAL A 4 -18.29 2.12 -16.79
CA VAL A 4 -17.64 3.42 -16.72
C VAL A 4 -18.46 4.39 -17.56
N ILE A 5 -18.93 5.48 -16.95
CA ILE A 5 -19.66 6.55 -17.65
C ILE A 5 -18.74 7.76 -17.71
N SER A 6 -18.45 8.25 -18.92
CA SER A 6 -17.47 9.31 -19.16
C SER A 6 -17.93 10.33 -20.20
N ASP A 7 -17.34 11.52 -20.17
CA ASP A 7 -17.46 12.53 -21.21
C ASP A 7 -16.73 12.11 -22.51
N ASP A 8 -15.64 11.33 -22.39
CA ASP A 8 -14.90 10.76 -23.52
C ASP A 8 -14.63 9.25 -23.29
N PRO A 9 -15.66 8.40 -23.43
CA PRO A 9 -15.53 6.97 -23.19
C PRO A 9 -14.57 6.28 -24.18
N ALA A 10 -14.29 6.89 -25.34
CA ALA A 10 -13.30 6.35 -26.28
C ALA A 10 -11.87 6.54 -25.77
N HIS A 11 -11.57 7.70 -25.19
CA HIS A 11 -10.28 7.96 -24.54
C HIS A 11 -10.04 7.04 -23.34
N ASP A 12 -11.02 6.90 -22.46
CA ASP A 12 -10.88 6.09 -21.25
C ASP A 12 -10.77 4.59 -21.59
N ALA A 13 -11.56 4.13 -22.56
CA ALA A 13 -11.40 2.79 -23.11
C ALA A 13 -10.00 2.60 -23.71
N ALA A 14 -9.44 3.58 -24.43
CA ALA A 14 -8.09 3.50 -24.96
C ALA A 14 -7.05 3.40 -23.84
N ALA A 15 -7.19 4.15 -22.75
CA ALA A 15 -6.28 4.11 -21.60
C ALA A 15 -6.30 2.73 -20.90
N ALA A 16 -7.48 2.17 -20.65
CA ALA A 16 -7.63 0.85 -20.05
C ALA A 16 -7.03 -0.25 -20.94
N ILE A 17 -7.26 -0.17 -22.26
CA ILE A 17 -6.67 -1.09 -23.23
C ILE A 17 -5.13 -0.94 -23.25
N ALA A 18 -4.61 0.29 -23.27
CA ALA A 18 -3.17 0.56 -23.28
C ALA A 18 -2.47 -0.03 -22.06
N LEU A 19 -3.04 0.13 -20.87
CA LEU A 19 -2.52 -0.44 -19.63
C LEU A 19 -2.39 -1.96 -19.74
N ARG A 20 -3.44 -2.64 -20.23
CA ARG A 20 -3.44 -4.09 -20.39
C ARG A 20 -2.45 -4.57 -21.44
N LEU A 21 -2.37 -3.88 -22.58
CA LEU A 21 -1.43 -4.23 -23.64
C LEU A 21 0.02 -4.04 -23.20
N ARG A 22 0.36 -2.96 -22.48
CA ARG A 22 1.71 -2.77 -21.91
C ARG A 22 2.08 -3.91 -20.96
N SER A 23 1.18 -4.27 -20.05
CA SER A 23 1.36 -5.41 -19.15
C SER A 23 1.62 -6.73 -19.90
N ALA A 24 0.90 -6.99 -21.00
CA ALA A 24 1.11 -8.19 -21.82
C ALA A 24 2.45 -8.14 -22.58
N ILE A 25 2.83 -6.97 -23.09
CA ILE A 25 4.11 -6.71 -23.76
C ILE A 25 5.29 -6.95 -22.82
N ASP A 26 5.19 -6.48 -21.57
CA ASP A 26 6.21 -6.66 -20.55
C ASP A 26 6.34 -8.13 -20.14
N ALA A 27 5.21 -8.84 -20.02
CA ALA A 27 5.20 -10.25 -19.61
C ALA A 27 5.69 -11.21 -20.72
N SER A 28 5.34 -10.96 -21.98
CA SER A 28 5.46 -11.96 -23.06
C SER A 28 6.18 -11.47 -24.32
N GLY A 29 6.59 -10.21 -24.36
CA GLY A 29 7.29 -9.64 -25.51
C GLY A 29 6.36 -9.05 -26.57
N VAL A 30 5.10 -9.49 -26.65
CA VAL A 30 4.09 -9.06 -27.64
C VAL A 30 2.70 -9.01 -26.99
N ALA A 31 1.72 -8.38 -27.64
CA ALA A 31 0.33 -8.43 -27.20
C ALA A 31 -0.65 -8.55 -28.38
N SER A 32 -1.91 -8.87 -28.08
CA SER A 32 -2.95 -9.10 -29.07
C SER A 32 -4.23 -8.31 -28.76
N LEU A 33 -4.72 -7.59 -29.75
CA LEU A 33 -5.94 -6.78 -29.66
C LEU A 33 -6.87 -7.17 -30.80
N ALA A 34 -8.08 -7.65 -30.50
CA ALA A 34 -9.12 -7.79 -31.51
C ALA A 34 -10.10 -6.62 -31.44
N VAL A 35 -10.48 -6.05 -32.59
CA VAL A 35 -11.34 -4.86 -32.67
C VAL A 35 -12.53 -5.11 -33.58
N SER A 36 -13.74 -4.86 -33.07
CA SER A 36 -14.95 -4.80 -33.89
C SER A 36 -15.04 -3.50 -34.66
N GLY A 37 -15.60 -3.54 -35.87
CA GLY A 37 -15.80 -2.33 -36.68
C GLY A 37 -16.98 -1.47 -36.22
N GLY A 38 -17.22 -0.36 -36.93
CA GLY A 38 -18.32 0.55 -36.64
C GLY A 38 -17.86 1.92 -36.16
N SER A 39 -18.80 2.75 -35.69
CA SER A 39 -18.53 4.18 -35.39
C SER A 39 -17.64 4.41 -34.16
N THR A 40 -17.49 3.44 -33.28
CA THR A 40 -16.71 3.56 -32.03
C THR A 40 -15.25 3.18 -32.20
N ALA A 41 -14.91 2.33 -33.17
CA ALA A 41 -13.55 1.81 -33.37
C ALA A 41 -12.52 2.87 -33.79
N PRO A 42 -12.81 3.82 -34.71
CA PRO A 42 -11.83 4.82 -35.12
C PRO A 42 -11.38 5.75 -34.00
N GLY A 43 -12.31 6.21 -33.15
CA GLY A 43 -12.01 7.09 -32.02
C GLY A 43 -11.15 6.40 -30.96
N LEU A 44 -11.52 5.16 -30.62
CA LEU A 44 -10.75 4.31 -29.71
C LEU A 44 -9.32 4.08 -30.20
N LEU A 45 -9.17 3.66 -31.46
CA LEU A 45 -7.86 3.34 -32.02
C LEU A 45 -6.98 4.58 -32.16
N ALA A 46 -7.54 5.73 -32.54
CA ALA A 46 -6.78 6.98 -32.59
C ALA A 46 -6.18 7.38 -31.23
N GLY A 47 -6.92 7.18 -30.14
CA GLY A 47 -6.41 7.41 -28.78
C GLY A 47 -5.40 6.35 -28.31
N LEU A 48 -5.42 5.16 -28.92
CA LEU A 48 -4.57 4.05 -28.53
C LEU A 48 -3.20 4.06 -29.19
N VAL A 49 -3.09 4.47 -30.47
CA VAL A 49 -1.85 4.38 -31.27
C VAL A 49 -0.67 5.09 -30.61
N ASP A 50 -0.88 6.27 -30.00
CA ASP A 50 0.19 7.02 -29.32
C ASP A 50 0.54 6.42 -27.93
N ALA A 51 -0.29 5.53 -27.41
CA ALA A 51 -0.18 4.99 -26.06
C ALA A 51 0.43 3.58 -26.01
N ILE A 52 0.70 2.92 -27.14
CA ILE A 52 1.23 1.55 -27.20
C ILE A 52 2.36 1.43 -28.24
N ASP A 53 3.23 0.43 -28.06
CA ASP A 53 4.21 0.05 -29.08
C ASP A 53 3.53 -0.79 -30.17
N THR A 54 3.12 -0.14 -31.26
CA THR A 54 2.36 -0.76 -32.34
C THR A 54 3.09 -1.90 -33.05
N ASP A 55 4.44 -1.92 -33.02
CA ASP A 55 5.23 -3.00 -33.62
C ASP A 55 5.15 -4.31 -32.82
N ARG A 56 4.76 -4.21 -31.55
CA ARG A 56 4.64 -5.34 -30.62
C ARG A 56 3.20 -5.76 -30.37
N VAL A 57 2.22 -5.12 -31.02
CA VAL A 57 0.79 -5.44 -30.88
C VAL A 57 0.23 -5.98 -32.19
N SER A 58 -0.27 -7.22 -32.15
CA SER A 58 -1.00 -7.81 -33.27
C SER A 58 -2.48 -7.44 -33.21
N ILE A 59 -2.97 -6.74 -34.23
CA ILE A 59 -4.37 -6.30 -34.31
C ILE A 59 -5.17 -7.27 -35.16
N PHE A 60 -6.28 -7.77 -34.63
CA PHE A 60 -7.21 -8.71 -35.29
C PHE A 60 -8.57 -8.03 -35.49
N GLN A 61 -9.32 -8.45 -36.51
CA GLN A 61 -10.72 -8.08 -36.68
C GLN A 61 -11.58 -9.00 -35.82
N VAL A 62 -12.57 -8.43 -35.13
CA VAL A 62 -13.62 -9.23 -34.47
C VAL A 62 -14.66 -9.72 -35.47
N ASP A 63 -14.97 -8.88 -36.47
CA ASP A 63 -15.98 -9.17 -37.48
C ASP A 63 -15.68 -8.44 -38.80
N GLU A 64 -16.21 -8.95 -39.91
CA GLU A 64 -16.06 -8.36 -41.24
C GLU A 64 -17.25 -8.70 -42.16
N ARG A 65 -17.62 -7.75 -43.04
CA ARG A 65 -18.67 -7.93 -44.04
C ARG A 65 -18.10 -8.54 -45.32
N VAL A 66 -18.79 -9.53 -45.88
CA VAL A 66 -18.42 -10.15 -47.17
C VAL A 66 -18.70 -9.16 -48.30
N ALA A 67 -17.63 -8.54 -48.77
CA ALA A 67 -17.63 -7.53 -49.82
C ALA A 67 -16.27 -7.48 -50.54
N PRO A 68 -16.20 -6.99 -51.81
CA PRO A 68 -14.93 -6.81 -52.51
C PRO A 68 -13.95 -5.89 -51.78
N ASP A 69 -12.65 -6.01 -52.08
CA ASP A 69 -11.63 -5.05 -51.61
C ASP A 69 -11.98 -3.62 -52.05
N GLY A 70 -11.81 -2.64 -51.15
CA GLY A 70 -12.16 -1.23 -51.40
C GLY A 70 -13.65 -0.88 -51.23
N ASP A 71 -14.51 -1.83 -50.84
CA ASP A 71 -15.91 -1.55 -50.50
C ASP A 71 -15.98 -0.81 -49.16
N ALA A 72 -16.64 0.36 -49.14
CA ALA A 72 -16.73 1.25 -47.98
C ALA A 72 -17.45 0.60 -46.77
N ASP A 73 -18.19 -0.48 -47.00
CA ASP A 73 -18.84 -1.24 -45.93
C ASP A 73 -17.86 -2.16 -45.17
N ARG A 74 -16.61 -2.34 -45.62
CA ARG A 74 -15.64 -3.22 -44.95
C ARG A 74 -15.00 -2.57 -43.74
N ASN A 75 -14.88 -3.33 -42.66
CA ASN A 75 -14.14 -2.92 -41.47
C ASN A 75 -12.63 -2.76 -41.78
N ALA A 76 -12.11 -3.50 -42.76
CA ALA A 76 -10.73 -3.37 -43.24
C ALA A 76 -10.39 -1.94 -43.72
N GLU A 77 -11.33 -1.25 -44.39
CA GLU A 77 -11.11 0.13 -44.85
C GLU A 77 -11.03 1.12 -43.68
N GLN A 78 -11.74 0.84 -42.58
CA GLN A 78 -11.67 1.65 -41.35
C GLN A 78 -10.32 1.50 -40.65
N LEU A 79 -9.77 0.29 -40.63
CA LEU A 79 -8.45 0.02 -40.05
C LEU A 79 -7.31 0.56 -40.92
N ALA A 80 -7.45 0.48 -42.26
CA ALA A 80 -6.46 1.00 -43.19
C ALA A 80 -6.26 2.52 -43.08
N ALA A 81 -7.28 3.26 -42.63
CA ALA A 81 -7.20 4.70 -42.41
C ALA A 81 -6.31 5.11 -41.21
N LEU A 82 -5.91 4.15 -40.36
CA LEU A 82 -5.20 4.40 -39.09
C LEU A 82 -3.70 4.03 -39.14
N ASP A 83 -3.16 3.67 -40.31
CA ASP A 83 -1.76 3.25 -40.53
C ASP A 83 -1.30 2.10 -39.60
N LEU A 84 -2.22 1.19 -39.28
CA LEU A 84 -2.00 0.05 -38.39
C LEU A 84 -1.82 -1.25 -39.17
N THR A 85 -0.88 -2.11 -38.73
CA THR A 85 -0.73 -3.46 -39.29
C THR A 85 -1.77 -4.41 -38.66
N ALA A 86 -2.84 -4.72 -39.40
CA ALA A 86 -3.91 -5.60 -38.93
C ALA A 86 -3.97 -6.94 -39.70
N VAL A 87 -4.34 -7.99 -38.98
CA VAL A 87 -4.66 -9.32 -39.52
C VAL A 87 -6.12 -9.33 -39.94
N LEU A 88 -6.36 -9.17 -41.24
CA LEU A 88 -7.71 -9.06 -41.82
C LEU A 88 -8.38 -10.42 -42.01
N MET A 89 -9.70 -10.45 -41.80
CA MET A 89 -10.56 -11.58 -42.13
C MET A 89 -10.65 -11.77 -43.65
N PRO A 90 -10.37 -12.99 -44.17
CA PRO A 90 -10.31 -13.29 -45.60
C PRO A 90 -11.69 -13.42 -46.26
N VAL A 91 -12.50 -12.36 -46.21
CA VAL A 91 -13.89 -12.36 -46.69
C VAL A 91 -14.05 -12.27 -48.22
N THR A 92 -12.96 -12.09 -48.97
CA THR A 92 -12.95 -12.09 -50.44
C THR A 92 -12.60 -13.46 -51.03
N ASP A 93 -12.32 -14.46 -50.18
CA ASP A 93 -12.05 -15.84 -50.63
C ASP A 93 -13.32 -16.48 -51.21
N GLY A 94 -13.13 -17.39 -52.17
CA GLY A 94 -14.21 -18.14 -52.79
C GLY A 94 -14.78 -19.23 -51.88
N ASP A 95 -14.01 -19.69 -50.88
CA ASP A 95 -14.45 -20.64 -49.85
C ASP A 95 -14.35 -20.00 -48.46
N LEU A 96 -15.44 -19.35 -48.05
CA LEU A 96 -15.49 -18.56 -46.82
C LEU A 96 -15.37 -19.41 -45.54
N ASP A 97 -15.75 -20.69 -45.58
CA ASP A 97 -15.66 -21.57 -44.41
C ASP A 97 -14.22 -22.03 -44.19
N ALA A 98 -13.53 -22.40 -45.28
CA ALA A 98 -12.08 -22.64 -45.24
C ALA A 98 -11.31 -21.38 -44.83
N ALA A 99 -11.76 -20.21 -45.28
CA ALA A 99 -11.15 -18.92 -44.96
C ALA A 99 -11.35 -18.54 -43.47
N ALA A 100 -12.53 -18.82 -42.88
CA ALA A 100 -12.78 -18.65 -41.45
C ALA A 100 -11.88 -19.56 -40.60
N ALA A 101 -11.74 -20.83 -40.99
CA ALA A 101 -10.85 -21.77 -40.32
C ALA A 101 -9.37 -21.31 -40.40
N ALA A 102 -8.94 -20.79 -41.55
CA ALA A 102 -7.60 -20.22 -41.71
C ALA A 102 -7.38 -19.00 -40.80
N TYR A 103 -8.37 -18.10 -40.67
CA TYR A 103 -8.30 -16.98 -39.74
C TYR A 103 -8.18 -17.43 -38.29
N ALA A 104 -8.97 -18.44 -37.89
CA ALA A 104 -8.92 -19.02 -36.55
C ALA A 104 -7.51 -19.50 -36.16
N THR A 105 -6.78 -20.14 -37.09
CA THR A 105 -5.39 -20.59 -36.82
C THR A 105 -4.36 -19.47 -36.64
N ARG A 106 -4.72 -18.23 -36.98
CA ARG A 106 -3.85 -17.05 -36.81
C ARG A 106 -4.10 -16.33 -35.49
N LEU A 107 -5.21 -16.62 -34.81
CA LEU A 107 -5.49 -16.07 -33.49
C LEU A 107 -4.52 -16.68 -32.46
N PRO A 108 -4.12 -15.92 -31.43
CA PRO A 108 -3.43 -16.50 -30.28
C PRO A 108 -4.38 -17.45 -29.53
N GLU A 109 -3.82 -18.35 -28.72
CA GLU A 109 -4.60 -19.23 -27.83
C GLU A 109 -5.55 -18.43 -26.93
N ARG A 110 -5.11 -17.24 -26.50
CA ARG A 110 -5.92 -16.29 -25.73
C ARG A 110 -5.62 -14.87 -26.19
N LEU A 111 -6.65 -14.11 -26.55
CA LEU A 111 -6.53 -12.68 -26.86
C LEU A 111 -6.28 -11.87 -25.57
N ASP A 112 -5.40 -10.87 -25.62
CA ASP A 112 -5.17 -9.99 -24.46
C ASP A 112 -6.32 -9.03 -24.25
N VAL A 113 -6.84 -8.46 -25.34
CA VAL A 113 -7.97 -7.54 -25.33
C VAL A 113 -8.89 -7.81 -26.50
N VAL A 114 -10.21 -7.78 -26.27
CA VAL A 114 -11.24 -7.73 -27.31
C VAL A 114 -12.08 -6.47 -27.13
N HIS A 115 -12.13 -5.62 -28.16
CA HIS A 115 -13.03 -4.47 -28.23
C HIS A 115 -14.30 -4.80 -29.03
N LEU A 116 -15.44 -4.45 -28.44
CA LEU A 116 -16.78 -4.65 -29.00
C LEU A 116 -17.57 -3.33 -29.04
N GLY A 117 -18.32 -3.13 -30.11
CA GLY A 117 -19.39 -2.13 -30.17
C GLY A 117 -20.76 -2.71 -29.84
N LEU A 118 -21.76 -1.85 -29.65
CA LEU A 118 -23.15 -2.24 -29.41
C LEU A 118 -24.12 -1.58 -30.41
N GLY A 119 -24.92 -2.39 -31.09
CA GLY A 119 -26.03 -1.98 -31.96
C GLY A 119 -27.29 -1.54 -31.20
N ASP A 120 -28.18 -0.78 -31.85
CA ASP A 120 -29.45 -0.31 -31.22
C ASP A 120 -30.40 -1.46 -30.88
N ASP A 121 -30.22 -2.61 -31.52
CA ASP A 121 -30.96 -3.87 -31.36
C ASP A 121 -30.20 -4.92 -30.52
N GLY A 122 -29.05 -4.54 -29.94
CA GLY A 122 -28.24 -5.40 -29.08
C GLY A 122 -27.23 -6.26 -29.82
N HIS A 123 -27.08 -6.10 -31.15
CA HIS A 123 -26.04 -6.80 -31.88
C HIS A 123 -24.64 -6.32 -31.46
N THR A 124 -23.68 -7.25 -31.45
CA THR A 124 -22.27 -6.99 -31.20
C THR A 124 -21.45 -8.03 -31.96
N ALA A 125 -20.21 -7.77 -32.36
CA ALA A 125 -19.42 -8.73 -33.16
C ALA A 125 -20.23 -9.32 -34.33
N SER A 126 -21.06 -8.53 -35.01
CA SER A 126 -21.97 -9.04 -36.06
C SER A 126 -22.95 -10.16 -35.65
N TRP A 127 -23.17 -10.38 -34.36
CA TRP A 127 -24.13 -11.32 -33.80
C TRP A 127 -25.56 -10.73 -33.84
N PRO A 128 -26.47 -11.23 -34.70
CA PRO A 128 -27.77 -10.60 -34.89
C PRO A 128 -28.79 -10.99 -33.80
N PRO A 129 -29.81 -10.14 -33.53
CA PRO A 129 -30.90 -10.47 -32.60
C PRO A 129 -31.83 -11.57 -33.15
N ALA A 130 -32.57 -12.25 -32.27
CA ALA A 130 -33.56 -13.24 -32.69
C ALA A 130 -34.85 -12.57 -33.27
N PRO A 131 -35.53 -13.16 -34.28
CA PRO A 131 -35.26 -14.43 -34.93
C PRO A 131 -34.68 -14.18 -36.33
N HIS A 132 -33.36 -14.11 -36.47
CA HIS A 132 -32.70 -14.27 -37.75
C HIS A 132 -32.28 -15.74 -37.93
N PRO A 133 -33.21 -16.67 -38.30
CA PRO A 133 -32.94 -18.11 -38.34
C PRO A 133 -31.82 -18.49 -39.31
N ASP A 134 -31.59 -17.68 -40.35
CA ASP A 134 -30.54 -17.91 -41.35
C ASP A 134 -29.23 -17.17 -41.05
N ALA A 135 -29.21 -16.24 -40.08
CA ALA A 135 -28.02 -15.46 -39.70
C ALA A 135 -27.52 -15.73 -38.28
N GLY A 136 -28.15 -16.69 -37.57
CA GLY A 136 -27.79 -17.03 -36.20
C GLY A 136 -26.33 -17.49 -36.08
N ILE A 137 -25.67 -17.05 -35.00
CA ILE A 137 -24.48 -17.75 -34.53
C ILE A 137 -24.90 -19.20 -34.29
N VAL A 138 -24.34 -20.12 -35.05
CA VAL A 138 -24.43 -21.54 -34.75
C VAL A 138 -23.73 -21.73 -33.41
N ASP A 139 -24.35 -22.43 -32.45
CA ASP A 139 -23.68 -22.90 -31.23
C ASP A 139 -22.60 -23.94 -31.64
N ASP A 140 -21.61 -23.49 -32.40
CA ASP A 140 -20.56 -24.27 -33.03
C ASP A 140 -19.32 -24.20 -32.17
N ASP A 141 -18.62 -25.32 -32.04
CA ASP A 141 -17.36 -25.40 -31.31
C ASP A 141 -16.26 -24.77 -32.19
N GLY A 142 -15.80 -23.57 -31.86
CA GLY A 142 -14.81 -22.87 -32.68
C GLY A 142 -14.60 -21.38 -32.36
N ALA A 143 -13.52 -20.82 -32.91
CA ALA A 143 -13.15 -19.42 -32.67
C ALA A 143 -13.75 -18.42 -33.68
N VAL A 144 -14.01 -18.84 -34.92
CA VAL A 144 -14.39 -17.97 -36.05
C VAL A 144 -15.36 -18.70 -36.97
N ALA A 145 -16.42 -18.02 -37.42
CA ALA A 145 -17.36 -18.60 -38.40
C ALA A 145 -17.91 -17.55 -39.37
N CYS A 146 -18.45 -18.03 -40.49
CA CYS A 146 -19.27 -17.22 -41.38
C CYS A 146 -20.74 -17.34 -40.99
N VAL A 147 -21.36 -16.21 -40.68
CA VAL A 147 -22.79 -16.10 -40.39
C VAL A 147 -23.56 -15.68 -41.64
N GLY A 148 -24.86 -15.97 -41.65
CA GLY A 148 -25.75 -15.57 -42.74
C GLY A 148 -25.94 -14.07 -42.88
N GLU A 149 -26.89 -13.68 -43.71
CA GLU A 149 -27.06 -12.29 -44.09
C GLU A 149 -27.61 -11.44 -42.92
N PHE A 150 -26.86 -10.43 -42.50
CA PHE A 150 -27.27 -9.45 -41.50
C PHE A 150 -26.99 -8.03 -42.00
N ASN A 151 -28.05 -7.21 -42.07
CA ASN A 151 -28.06 -5.90 -42.71
C ASN A 151 -27.57 -5.93 -44.17
N GLY A 152 -28.07 -6.89 -44.96
CA GLY A 152 -27.84 -6.97 -46.41
C GLY A 152 -26.52 -7.62 -46.84
N ARG A 153 -25.70 -8.12 -45.90
CA ARG A 153 -24.41 -8.75 -46.18
C ARG A 153 -24.22 -10.00 -45.33
N ARG A 154 -23.63 -11.05 -45.90
CA ARG A 154 -23.01 -12.14 -45.13
C ARG A 154 -21.81 -11.62 -44.36
N ARG A 155 -21.45 -12.25 -43.26
CA ARG A 155 -20.35 -11.77 -42.39
C ARG A 155 -19.48 -12.91 -41.89
N MET A 156 -18.22 -12.61 -41.61
CA MET A 156 -17.31 -13.46 -40.84
C MET A 156 -17.15 -12.83 -39.46
N THR A 157 -17.14 -13.64 -38.40
CA THR A 157 -17.06 -13.14 -37.02
C THR A 157 -16.32 -14.09 -36.10
N LEU A 158 -15.73 -13.55 -35.04
CA LEU A 158 -15.39 -14.30 -33.83
C LEU A 158 -16.66 -14.85 -33.18
N LEU A 159 -16.56 -16.07 -32.66
CA LEU A 159 -17.61 -16.74 -31.91
C LEU A 159 -17.50 -16.41 -30.40
N PRO A 160 -18.58 -16.62 -29.62
CA PRO A 160 -18.57 -16.32 -28.19
C PRO A 160 -17.43 -16.96 -27.41
N GLU A 161 -16.99 -18.16 -27.79
CA GLU A 161 -15.84 -18.84 -27.17
C GLU A 161 -14.55 -18.01 -27.27
N ALA A 162 -14.22 -17.49 -28.46
CA ALA A 162 -13.02 -16.67 -28.65
C ALA A 162 -13.12 -15.30 -27.94
N VAL A 163 -14.31 -14.68 -27.95
CA VAL A 163 -14.54 -13.39 -27.29
C VAL A 163 -14.45 -13.52 -25.77
N ASN A 164 -15.14 -14.50 -25.20
CA ASN A 164 -15.14 -14.75 -23.75
C ASN A 164 -13.83 -15.36 -23.27
N GLY A 165 -13.08 -16.01 -24.17
CA GLY A 165 -11.73 -16.46 -23.91
C GLY A 165 -10.74 -15.31 -23.66
N ALA A 166 -11.00 -14.07 -24.06
CA ALA A 166 -10.04 -12.98 -23.90
C ALA A 166 -9.63 -12.70 -22.43
N ARG A 167 -8.48 -12.06 -22.22
CA ARG A 167 -8.01 -11.60 -20.90
C ARG A 167 -8.70 -10.34 -20.41
N LEU A 168 -9.20 -9.52 -21.31
CA LEU A 168 -10.00 -8.33 -21.05
C LEU A 168 -10.96 -8.12 -22.22
N ARG A 169 -12.23 -7.83 -21.92
CA ARG A 169 -13.24 -7.42 -22.89
C ARG A 169 -13.60 -5.97 -22.62
N VAL A 170 -13.64 -5.17 -23.67
CA VAL A 170 -14.02 -3.76 -23.61
C VAL A 170 -15.21 -3.54 -24.53
N VAL A 171 -16.33 -3.08 -23.97
CA VAL A 171 -17.54 -2.76 -24.73
C VAL A 171 -17.70 -1.24 -24.73
N LEU A 172 -17.56 -0.61 -25.90
CA LEU A 172 -17.66 0.84 -26.05
C LEU A 172 -19.00 1.20 -26.70
N VAL A 173 -19.81 2.00 -25.99
CA VAL A 173 -21.16 2.37 -26.43
C VAL A 173 -21.35 3.89 -26.30
N THR A 174 -21.68 4.54 -27.41
CA THR A 174 -21.92 5.99 -27.44
C THR A 174 -23.23 6.34 -28.14
N GLY A 175 -23.86 7.41 -27.67
CA GLY A 175 -25.04 8.02 -28.27
C GLY A 175 -26.37 7.60 -27.65
N ALA A 176 -27.31 8.56 -27.61
CA ALA A 176 -28.64 8.40 -26.99
C ALA A 176 -29.50 7.27 -27.59
N GLY A 177 -29.24 6.88 -28.84
CA GLY A 177 -29.93 5.75 -29.49
C GLY A 177 -29.68 4.40 -28.80
N LYS A 178 -28.62 4.31 -27.97
CA LYS A 178 -28.21 3.09 -27.27
C LYS A 178 -28.80 2.95 -25.87
N ALA A 179 -29.45 3.99 -25.32
CA ALA A 179 -29.83 4.00 -23.91
C ALA A 179 -30.81 2.88 -23.53
N ASP A 180 -31.79 2.58 -24.40
CA ASP A 180 -32.78 1.51 -24.14
C ASP A 180 -32.12 0.12 -24.11
N VAL A 181 -31.28 -0.17 -25.10
CA VAL A 181 -30.60 -1.48 -25.19
C VAL A 181 -29.55 -1.67 -24.10
N VAL A 182 -28.84 -0.60 -23.71
CA VAL A 182 -27.89 -0.62 -22.60
C VAL A 182 -28.59 -0.91 -21.28
N ARG A 183 -29.74 -0.26 -21.01
CA ARG A 183 -30.56 -0.55 -19.83
C ARG A 183 -31.06 -2.01 -19.85
N ARG A 184 -31.62 -2.47 -20.96
CA ARG A 184 -32.13 -3.84 -21.08
C ARG A 184 -31.05 -4.89 -20.84
N TRP A 185 -29.84 -4.62 -21.32
CA TRP A 185 -28.70 -5.51 -21.12
C TRP A 185 -28.17 -5.47 -19.67
N LEU A 186 -27.81 -4.29 -19.17
CA LEU A 186 -27.10 -4.15 -17.90
C LEU A 186 -28.01 -4.20 -16.67
N ILE A 187 -29.26 -3.72 -16.78
CA ILE A 187 -30.21 -3.63 -15.67
C ILE A 187 -31.22 -4.77 -15.71
N ASP A 188 -31.91 -4.92 -16.85
CA ASP A 188 -33.03 -5.85 -16.94
C ASP A 188 -32.56 -7.30 -17.17
N GLY A 189 -31.27 -7.51 -17.47
CA GLY A 189 -30.67 -8.82 -17.69
C GLY A 189 -31.27 -9.55 -18.90
N ASP A 190 -31.64 -8.80 -19.95
CA ASP A 190 -32.34 -9.33 -21.11
C ASP A 190 -31.46 -10.29 -21.93
N SER A 191 -31.60 -11.58 -21.64
CA SER A 191 -30.87 -12.66 -22.30
C SER A 191 -31.26 -12.89 -23.77
N SER A 192 -32.22 -12.13 -24.30
CA SER A 192 -32.58 -12.18 -25.72
C SER A 192 -31.65 -11.32 -26.60
N LEU A 193 -30.90 -10.40 -25.98
CA LEU A 193 -29.97 -9.53 -26.68
C LEU A 193 -28.67 -10.29 -27.01
N PRO A 194 -28.14 -10.21 -28.24
CA PRO A 194 -26.89 -10.89 -28.61
C PRO A 194 -25.70 -10.54 -27.72
N ILE A 195 -25.58 -9.29 -27.27
CA ILE A 195 -24.56 -8.83 -26.33
C ILE A 195 -24.57 -9.60 -24.99
N SER A 196 -25.70 -10.21 -24.59
CA SER A 196 -25.78 -11.02 -23.37
C SER A 196 -24.95 -12.31 -23.43
N ARG A 197 -24.40 -12.65 -24.61
CA ARG A 197 -23.45 -13.76 -24.79
C ARG A 197 -22.02 -13.39 -24.39
N VAL A 198 -21.72 -12.11 -24.19
CA VAL A 198 -20.44 -11.65 -23.64
C VAL A 198 -20.45 -11.86 -22.13
N ALA A 199 -19.43 -12.54 -21.62
CA ALA A 199 -19.31 -12.88 -20.21
C ALA A 199 -19.10 -11.62 -19.34
N GLY A 200 -19.54 -11.69 -18.08
CA GLY A 200 -19.52 -10.54 -17.16
C GLY A 200 -18.19 -10.31 -16.44
N ASP A 201 -17.42 -11.36 -16.23
CA ASP A 201 -16.05 -11.34 -15.72
C ASP A 201 -15.10 -10.73 -16.75
N ASP A 202 -14.01 -10.10 -16.29
CA ASP A 202 -13.04 -9.30 -17.06
C ASP A 202 -13.63 -8.48 -18.22
N THR A 203 -14.82 -7.89 -18.02
CA THR A 203 -15.51 -7.05 -19.00
C THR A 203 -15.73 -5.65 -18.43
N ILE A 204 -15.23 -4.64 -19.13
CA ILE A 204 -15.44 -3.22 -18.83
C ILE A 204 -16.31 -2.61 -19.93
N VAL A 205 -17.37 -1.90 -19.54
CA VAL A 205 -18.32 -1.24 -20.42
C VAL A 205 -18.16 0.26 -20.30
N PHE A 206 -17.72 0.92 -21.37
CA PHE A 206 -17.57 2.38 -21.42
C PHE A 206 -18.77 3.00 -22.14
N LEU A 207 -19.42 3.94 -21.46
CA LEU A 207 -20.62 4.62 -21.91
C LEU A 207 -20.39 6.13 -21.93
N ASP A 208 -20.91 6.83 -22.95
CA ASP A 208 -21.13 8.27 -22.80
C ASP A 208 -22.39 8.53 -21.96
N HIS A 209 -22.52 9.75 -21.44
CA HIS A 209 -23.71 10.15 -20.68
C HIS A 209 -25.03 9.95 -21.46
N ALA A 210 -24.99 10.01 -22.79
CA ALA A 210 -26.16 9.82 -23.63
C ALA A 210 -26.60 8.35 -23.70
N ALA A 211 -25.68 7.41 -23.85
CA ALA A 211 -25.94 5.97 -23.80
C ALA A 211 -26.28 5.49 -22.38
N ALA A 212 -25.78 6.18 -21.35
CA ALA A 212 -26.08 5.88 -19.96
C ALA A 212 -27.37 6.54 -19.43
N SER A 213 -28.11 7.30 -20.26
CA SER A 213 -29.19 8.19 -19.78
C SER A 213 -30.38 7.50 -19.11
N LEU A 214 -30.44 6.16 -19.14
CA LEU A 214 -31.49 5.34 -18.52
C LEU A 214 -30.95 4.44 -17.38
N LEU A 215 -29.70 4.64 -16.95
CA LEU A 215 -29.00 3.83 -15.94
C LEU A 215 -29.01 4.43 -14.52
N ASP A 216 -30.01 5.25 -14.16
CA ASP A 216 -30.09 5.90 -12.85
C ASP A 216 -29.83 4.92 -11.69
N GLY A 217 -28.73 5.15 -10.95
CA GLY A 217 -28.32 4.35 -9.78
C GLY A 217 -27.47 3.11 -10.07
N TYR A 218 -27.12 2.82 -11.33
CA TYR A 218 -26.25 1.70 -11.69
C TYR A 218 -24.82 2.17 -11.99
N GLY A 219 -23.86 1.72 -11.18
CA GLY A 219 -22.43 1.72 -11.53
C GLY A 219 -21.86 3.06 -12.01
N GLN A 220 -22.22 4.19 -11.39
CA GLN A 220 -21.50 5.45 -11.60
C GLN A 220 -20.13 5.39 -10.89
N ALA A 221 -19.23 4.55 -11.40
CA ALA A 221 -17.80 4.72 -11.17
C ALA A 221 -17.31 5.70 -12.24
N THR A 222 -17.50 6.99 -12.00
CA THR A 222 -16.59 7.97 -12.60
C THR A 222 -15.20 7.63 -12.07
N MET A 223 -14.23 7.37 -12.94
CA MET A 223 -12.85 7.09 -12.52
C MET A 223 -12.43 8.21 -11.56
N THR A 224 -12.33 7.89 -10.27
CA THR A 224 -12.02 8.89 -9.26
C THR A 224 -10.51 9.07 -9.22
N THR A 225 -10.07 10.31 -9.42
CA THR A 225 -8.68 10.73 -9.22
C THR A 225 -8.54 11.42 -7.87
N LEU A 226 -7.30 11.66 -7.44
CA LEU A 226 -7.03 12.32 -6.18
C LEU A 226 -7.60 13.75 -6.11
N ASP A 227 -7.62 14.45 -7.25
CA ASP A 227 -8.11 15.83 -7.35
C ASP A 227 -9.64 15.91 -7.16
N ASP A 228 -10.36 14.87 -7.60
CA ASP A 228 -11.82 14.78 -7.50
C ASP A 228 -12.32 14.67 -6.05
N LEU A 229 -11.47 14.20 -5.12
CA LEU A 229 -11.87 13.99 -3.73
C LEU A 229 -12.34 15.28 -3.05
N SER A 230 -11.74 16.42 -3.41
CA SER A 230 -12.10 17.70 -2.81
C SER A 230 -13.49 18.20 -3.27
N ASP A 231 -13.95 17.71 -4.42
CA ASP A 231 -15.23 18.05 -5.04
C ASP A 231 -16.37 17.09 -4.67
N LEU A 232 -16.07 15.95 -4.02
CA LEU A 232 -17.10 15.02 -3.56
C LEU A 232 -18.07 15.71 -2.58
N PRO A 233 -19.39 15.41 -2.67
CA PRO A 233 -20.36 15.92 -1.71
C PRO A 233 -19.94 15.62 -0.28
N ARG A 234 -20.04 16.62 0.59
CA ARG A 234 -19.75 16.42 2.02
C ARG A 234 -20.79 15.48 2.61
N PRO A 235 -20.38 14.35 3.22
CA PRO A 235 -21.32 13.46 3.88
C PRO A 235 -22.07 14.17 5.00
N ALA A 236 -23.25 13.65 5.31
CA ALA A 236 -24.04 14.10 6.45
C ALA A 236 -23.23 13.99 7.76
N HIS A 237 -23.69 14.69 8.80
CA HIS A 237 -23.04 14.59 10.10
C HIS A 237 -23.11 13.14 10.60
N LEU A 238 -22.06 12.66 11.29
CA LEU A 238 -22.05 11.32 11.92
C LEU A 238 -23.32 10.96 12.72
N ARG A 239 -24.00 11.91 13.38
CA ARG A 239 -25.28 11.64 14.06
C ARG A 239 -26.38 11.19 13.09
N GLU A 240 -26.44 11.84 11.93
CA GLU A 240 -27.42 11.57 10.89
C GLU A 240 -27.07 10.26 10.17
N LEU A 241 -25.80 10.06 9.80
CA LEU A 241 -25.33 8.82 9.17
C LEU A 241 -25.66 7.57 10.00
N PHE A 242 -25.51 7.63 11.33
CA PHE A 242 -25.88 6.52 12.23
C PHE A 242 -27.38 6.42 12.49
N ALA A 243 -28.14 7.52 12.42
CA ALA A 243 -29.58 7.49 12.56
C ALA A 243 -30.26 6.90 11.32
N ASP A 244 -29.74 7.20 10.13
CA ASP A 244 -30.27 6.76 8.84
C ASP A 244 -29.88 5.31 8.52
N ASP A 245 -28.73 4.84 9.01
CA ASP A 245 -28.29 3.44 8.90
C ASP A 245 -28.01 2.82 10.28
N PRO A 246 -29.03 2.21 10.93
CA PRO A 246 -28.85 1.51 12.21
C PRO A 246 -27.88 0.32 12.16
N GLY A 247 -27.56 -0.22 10.97
CA GLY A 247 -26.61 -1.32 10.77
C GLY A 247 -25.22 -0.84 10.33
N ARG A 248 -24.97 0.47 10.38
CA ARG A 248 -23.73 1.08 9.90
C ARG A 248 -22.50 0.51 10.59
N ALA A 249 -22.55 0.33 11.92
CA ALA A 249 -21.42 -0.18 12.68
C ALA A 249 -21.01 -1.58 12.19
N GLU A 250 -21.98 -2.46 11.95
CA GLU A 250 -21.75 -3.80 11.43
C GLU A 250 -21.18 -3.79 10.01
N ARG A 251 -21.72 -2.93 9.14
CA ARG A 251 -21.26 -2.78 7.74
C ARG A 251 -19.85 -2.21 7.62
N TYR A 252 -19.52 -1.24 8.48
CA TYR A 252 -18.26 -0.51 8.49
C TYR A 252 -17.31 -1.04 9.58
N THR A 253 -17.34 -2.35 9.79
CA THR A 253 -16.35 -3.05 10.61
C THR A 253 -15.77 -4.21 9.82
N THR A 254 -14.45 -4.27 9.77
CA THR A 254 -13.70 -5.30 9.05
C THR A 254 -12.72 -5.97 10.00
N THR A 255 -12.40 -7.24 9.74
CA THR A 255 -11.42 -7.99 10.53
C THR A 255 -10.23 -8.35 9.64
N ALA A 256 -9.02 -8.19 10.17
CA ALA A 256 -7.79 -8.71 9.58
C ALA A 256 -7.02 -9.47 10.67
N ALA A 257 -6.84 -10.77 10.48
CA ALA A 257 -6.31 -11.67 11.52
C ALA A 257 -7.08 -11.48 12.86
N ASP A 258 -6.39 -11.16 13.95
CA ASP A 258 -7.02 -10.95 15.27
C ASP A 258 -7.50 -9.50 15.50
N LEU A 259 -7.28 -8.60 14.53
CA LEU A 259 -7.64 -7.19 14.61
C LEU A 259 -9.07 -6.97 14.10
N ARG A 260 -9.97 -6.57 14.99
CA ARG A 260 -11.30 -6.05 14.65
C ARG A 260 -11.22 -4.53 14.52
N VAL A 261 -11.51 -4.01 13.33
CA VAL A 261 -11.38 -2.59 13.00
C VAL A 261 -12.75 -1.98 12.68
N ASP A 262 -13.29 -1.21 13.62
CA ASP A 262 -14.48 -0.38 13.43
C ASP A 262 -14.08 0.98 12.86
N TRP A 263 -14.44 1.20 11.59
CA TRP A 263 -14.19 2.44 10.86
C TRP A 263 -15.48 3.19 10.55
N SER A 264 -16.58 2.86 11.24
CA SER A 264 -17.93 3.42 11.02
C SER A 264 -18.07 4.90 11.43
N LYS A 265 -17.24 5.36 12.37
CA LYS A 265 -17.25 6.74 12.91
C LYS A 265 -16.42 7.70 12.07
N ASN A 266 -16.45 7.51 10.75
CA ASN A 266 -15.87 8.38 9.76
C ASN A 266 -16.97 9.08 8.92
N PRO A 267 -16.77 10.34 8.51
CA PRO A 267 -17.71 11.07 7.66
C PRO A 267 -17.56 10.55 6.22
N ILE A 268 -18.20 9.42 5.97
CA ILE A 268 -18.20 8.67 4.71
C ILE A 268 -19.61 8.09 4.49
N ASP A 269 -20.00 7.92 3.24
CA ASP A 269 -21.18 7.17 2.83
C ASP A 269 -20.81 6.20 1.70
N ASP A 270 -21.79 5.50 1.15
CA ASP A 270 -21.56 4.50 0.11
C ASP A 270 -20.99 5.13 -1.17
N THR A 271 -21.31 6.40 -1.45
CA THR A 271 -20.73 7.15 -2.57
C THR A 271 -19.25 7.43 -2.32
N VAL A 272 -18.90 7.97 -1.15
CA VAL A 272 -17.50 8.26 -0.81
C VAL A 272 -16.65 6.97 -0.81
N ILE A 273 -17.16 5.87 -0.24
CA ILE A 273 -16.41 4.60 -0.23
C ILE A 273 -16.24 4.03 -1.63
N ALA A 274 -17.28 4.07 -2.48
CA ALA A 274 -17.14 3.64 -3.87
C ALA A 274 -16.07 4.47 -4.62
N SER A 275 -16.07 5.79 -4.46
CA SER A 275 -15.05 6.68 -5.05
C SER A 275 -13.63 6.39 -4.53
N LEU A 276 -13.47 6.13 -3.23
CA LEU A 276 -12.16 5.81 -2.66
C LEU A 276 -11.66 4.43 -3.12
N LEU A 277 -12.52 3.44 -3.25
CA LEU A 277 -12.15 2.14 -3.81
C LEU A 277 -11.76 2.26 -5.29
N SER A 278 -12.53 3.04 -6.07
CA SER A 278 -12.16 3.37 -7.44
C SER A 278 -10.79 4.06 -7.51
N LEU A 279 -10.51 5.01 -6.62
CA LEU A 279 -9.20 5.66 -6.53
C LEU A 279 -8.05 4.67 -6.27
N ALA A 280 -8.24 3.68 -5.39
CA ALA A 280 -7.22 2.65 -5.15
C ALA A 280 -6.93 1.82 -6.41
N GLU A 281 -7.97 1.48 -7.17
CA GLU A 281 -7.87 0.72 -8.42
C GLU A 281 -7.13 1.54 -9.48
N THR A 282 -7.55 2.79 -9.72
CA THR A 282 -6.98 3.67 -10.74
C THR A 282 -5.55 4.12 -10.42
N SER A 283 -5.20 4.20 -9.13
CA SER A 283 -3.84 4.54 -8.68
C SER A 283 -2.86 3.37 -8.74
N GLY A 284 -3.29 2.18 -9.18
CA GLY A 284 -2.41 1.03 -9.35
C GLY A 284 -1.95 0.39 -8.04
N VAL A 285 -2.73 0.48 -6.96
CA VAL A 285 -2.39 -0.11 -5.65
C VAL A 285 -2.11 -1.61 -5.76
N ALA A 286 -2.92 -2.35 -6.51
CA ALA A 286 -2.71 -3.79 -6.70
C ALA A 286 -1.40 -4.09 -7.43
N VAL A 287 -1.09 -3.32 -8.48
CA VAL A 287 0.14 -3.48 -9.27
C VAL A 287 1.37 -3.23 -8.40
N ARG A 288 1.38 -2.14 -7.64
CA ARG A 288 2.53 -1.76 -6.79
C ARG A 288 2.70 -2.70 -5.60
N ARG A 289 1.60 -3.19 -5.02
CA ARG A 289 1.62 -4.26 -4.01
C ARG A 289 2.25 -5.51 -4.60
N ASP A 290 1.76 -5.98 -5.73
CA ASP A 290 2.22 -7.25 -6.32
C ASP A 290 3.70 -7.17 -6.72
N ALA A 291 4.16 -6.03 -7.24
CA ALA A 291 5.57 -5.75 -7.50
C ALA A 291 6.43 -5.81 -6.21
N MET A 292 5.96 -5.21 -5.11
CA MET A 292 6.65 -5.31 -3.81
C MET A 292 6.77 -6.76 -3.33
N PHE A 293 5.69 -7.55 -3.42
CA PHE A 293 5.68 -8.97 -3.05
C PHE A 293 6.42 -9.88 -4.04
N ALA A 294 6.69 -9.41 -5.26
CA ALA A 294 7.52 -10.11 -6.24
C ALA A 294 9.02 -9.81 -6.08
N GLY A 295 9.39 -8.93 -5.14
CA GLY A 295 10.78 -8.52 -4.92
C GLY A 295 11.31 -7.56 -5.98
N GLU A 296 10.43 -6.89 -6.72
CA GLU A 296 10.81 -5.89 -7.72
C GLU A 296 11.35 -4.61 -7.07
N HIS A 297 12.08 -3.82 -7.86
CA HIS A 297 12.73 -2.59 -7.41
C HIS A 297 11.76 -1.41 -7.24
N VAL A 298 10.83 -1.54 -6.30
CA VAL A 298 9.81 -0.51 -6.00
C VAL A 298 10.36 0.74 -5.30
N ASN A 299 11.58 0.66 -4.73
CA ASN A 299 12.35 1.81 -4.28
C ASN A 299 13.15 2.39 -5.47
N VAL A 300 12.45 3.13 -6.32
CA VAL A 300 12.89 3.50 -7.67
C VAL A 300 14.15 4.37 -7.67
N PHE A 301 14.26 5.32 -6.75
CA PHE A 301 15.39 6.27 -6.73
C PHE A 301 16.70 5.68 -6.17
N GLU A 302 16.62 4.60 -5.41
CA GLU A 302 17.79 3.86 -4.94
C GLU A 302 18.04 2.56 -5.72
N ASP A 303 17.17 2.24 -6.69
CA ASP A 303 17.19 1.01 -7.48
C ASP A 303 17.28 -0.25 -6.60
N ARG A 304 16.31 -0.40 -5.68
CA ARG A 304 16.26 -1.51 -4.71
C ARG A 304 14.87 -2.11 -4.56
N ALA A 305 14.83 -3.38 -4.21
CA ALA A 305 13.64 -4.00 -3.65
C ALA A 305 13.27 -3.39 -2.27
N ALA A 306 11.99 -3.47 -1.91
CA ALA A 306 11.49 -3.13 -0.57
C ALA A 306 10.81 -4.36 0.04
N ALA A 307 11.63 -5.29 0.56
CA ALA A 307 11.19 -6.66 0.81
C ALA A 307 11.13 -7.05 2.30
N HIS A 308 10.75 -6.12 3.18
CA HIS A 308 10.59 -6.40 4.63
C HIS A 308 9.62 -7.57 4.90
N VAL A 309 8.62 -7.78 4.03
CA VAL A 309 7.74 -8.97 4.06
C VAL A 309 8.51 -10.30 4.03
N ALA A 310 9.68 -10.38 3.37
CA ALA A 310 10.48 -11.59 3.31
C ALA A 310 11.08 -12.00 4.67
N LEU A 311 11.27 -11.03 5.59
CA LEU A 311 11.83 -11.26 6.93
C LEU A 311 10.93 -12.12 7.81
N ARG A 312 9.62 -12.07 7.55
CA ARG A 312 8.58 -12.74 8.34
C ARG A 312 7.92 -13.92 7.61
N MET A 313 8.44 -14.32 6.45
CA MET A 313 7.90 -15.46 5.72
C MET A 313 8.21 -16.80 6.41
N PRO A 314 7.27 -17.77 6.40
CA PRO A 314 7.50 -19.10 6.96
C PRO A 314 8.70 -19.80 6.35
N LYS A 315 9.34 -20.67 7.14
CA LYS A 315 10.46 -21.48 6.66
C LYS A 315 10.01 -22.39 5.52
N GLY A 316 10.75 -22.36 4.41
CA GLY A 316 10.44 -23.15 3.22
C GLY A 316 9.54 -22.46 2.20
N SER A 317 9.09 -21.23 2.48
CA SER A 317 8.56 -20.33 1.46
C SER A 317 9.69 -19.82 0.54
N THR A 318 9.33 -19.20 -0.58
CA THR A 318 10.27 -18.63 -1.55
C THR A 318 9.95 -17.16 -1.76
N PHE A 319 10.99 -16.32 -1.79
CA PHE A 319 10.89 -14.91 -2.14
C PHE A 319 12.11 -14.52 -2.97
N MET A 320 11.88 -14.14 -4.23
CA MET A 320 12.95 -13.90 -5.19
C MET A 320 13.33 -12.42 -5.21
N ILE A 321 14.63 -12.11 -5.10
CA ILE A 321 15.20 -10.79 -5.36
C ILE A 321 16.41 -11.00 -6.26
N ASP A 322 16.46 -10.33 -7.41
CA ASP A 322 17.55 -10.47 -8.39
C ASP A 322 17.89 -11.93 -8.78
N GLY A 323 16.86 -12.79 -8.82
CA GLY A 323 17.00 -14.21 -9.15
C GLY A 323 17.54 -15.09 -8.01
N VAL A 324 17.65 -14.56 -6.79
CA VAL A 324 18.05 -15.30 -5.58
C VAL A 324 16.85 -15.43 -4.64
N ASP A 325 16.61 -16.65 -4.13
CA ASP A 325 15.65 -16.86 -3.05
C ASP A 325 16.28 -16.42 -1.72
N VAL A 326 15.73 -15.37 -1.10
CA VAL A 326 16.31 -14.76 0.12
C VAL A 326 15.79 -15.36 1.41
N VAL A 327 14.72 -16.16 1.37
CA VAL A 327 14.12 -16.76 2.57
C VAL A 327 15.09 -17.68 3.32
N PRO A 328 15.90 -18.54 2.66
CA PRO A 328 16.92 -19.33 3.36
C PRO A 328 17.91 -18.50 4.18
N ASP A 329 18.40 -17.40 3.62
CA ASP A 329 19.37 -16.50 4.29
C ASP A 329 18.71 -15.79 5.49
N VAL A 330 17.44 -15.41 5.37
CA VAL A 330 16.63 -14.88 6.48
C VAL A 330 16.58 -15.88 7.64
N HIS A 331 16.23 -17.13 7.36
CA HIS A 331 16.13 -18.16 8.39
C HIS A 331 17.48 -18.54 8.99
N GLU A 332 18.58 -18.49 8.22
CA GLU A 332 19.94 -18.67 8.78
C GLU A 332 20.24 -17.60 9.84
N VAL A 333 19.95 -16.33 9.55
CA VAL A 333 20.14 -15.24 10.52
C VAL A 333 19.23 -15.42 11.73
N LEU A 334 17.94 -15.74 11.54
CA LEU A 334 17.01 -15.99 12.65
C LEU A 334 17.46 -17.15 13.55
N GLU A 335 17.95 -18.25 12.97
CA GLU A 335 18.49 -19.39 13.71
C GLU A 335 19.75 -19.01 14.49
N LYS A 336 20.64 -18.21 13.88
CA LYS A 336 21.83 -17.68 14.55
C LYS A 336 21.45 -16.78 15.72
N MET A 337 20.46 -15.90 15.54
CA MET A 337 19.93 -15.04 16.59
C MET A 337 19.31 -15.85 17.71
N ALA A 338 18.50 -16.87 17.39
CA ALA A 338 17.86 -17.74 18.37
C ALA A 338 18.91 -18.47 19.22
N ALA A 339 19.90 -19.09 18.57
CA ALA A 339 20.98 -19.78 19.25
C ALA A 339 21.82 -18.84 20.13
N PHE A 340 22.02 -17.59 19.72
CA PHE A 340 22.71 -16.59 20.54
C PHE A 340 21.84 -16.15 21.72
N SER A 341 20.57 -15.83 21.47
CA SER A 341 19.59 -15.45 22.49
C SER A 341 19.48 -16.51 23.59
N ASP A 342 19.39 -17.78 23.22
CA ASP A 342 19.33 -18.88 24.20
C ASP A 342 20.60 -18.97 25.04
N ARG A 343 21.78 -18.72 24.45
CA ARG A 343 23.03 -18.67 25.23
C ARG A 343 23.03 -17.52 26.23
N VAL A 344 22.64 -16.30 25.82
CA VAL A 344 22.56 -15.14 26.71
C VAL A 344 21.54 -15.37 27.83
N ARG A 345 20.39 -15.97 27.51
CA ARG A 345 19.34 -16.30 28.49
C ARG A 345 19.78 -17.38 29.46
N ALA A 346 20.54 -18.37 29.00
CA ALA A 346 21.10 -19.42 29.85
C ALA A 346 22.30 -18.95 30.70
N ASP A 347 22.96 -17.86 30.31
CA ASP A 347 24.04 -17.25 31.06
C ASP A 347 23.48 -16.38 32.19
N ASP A 348 23.66 -16.83 33.42
CA ASP A 348 23.24 -16.10 34.62
C ASP A 348 24.11 -14.88 34.94
N THR A 349 25.26 -14.72 34.27
CA THR A 349 26.15 -13.57 34.46
C THR A 349 25.66 -12.33 33.72
N ILE A 350 24.96 -12.47 32.59
CA ILE A 350 24.45 -11.32 31.82
C ILE A 350 23.06 -10.93 32.35
N THR A 351 22.95 -9.75 32.95
CA THR A 351 21.68 -9.23 33.50
C THR A 351 21.16 -8.01 32.75
N HIS A 352 22.02 -7.37 31.97
CA HIS A 352 21.69 -6.14 31.25
C HIS A 352 22.13 -6.24 29.79
N VAL A 353 21.22 -5.96 28.86
CA VAL A 353 21.50 -5.81 27.43
C VAL A 353 21.29 -4.34 27.06
N VAL A 354 22.26 -3.73 26.39
CA VAL A 354 22.18 -2.34 25.94
C VAL A 354 22.24 -2.31 24.42
N ASN A 355 21.12 -1.94 23.79
CA ASN A 355 21.05 -1.70 22.36
C ASN A 355 21.52 -0.27 22.05
N ILE A 356 22.54 -0.14 21.20
CA ILE A 356 23.05 1.15 20.75
C ILE A 356 22.72 1.30 19.26
N GLY A 357 21.81 2.19 18.93
CA GLY A 357 21.31 2.42 17.56
C GLY A 357 20.45 3.67 17.52
N ILE A 358 20.17 4.23 16.34
CA ILE A 358 19.33 5.44 16.20
C ILE A 358 18.29 5.25 15.09
N GLY A 359 17.15 5.93 15.22
CA GLY A 359 16.04 5.84 14.26
C GLY A 359 15.49 4.42 14.18
N GLY A 360 15.54 3.81 12.99
CA GLY A 360 15.01 2.47 12.77
C GLY A 360 15.71 1.37 13.57
N SER A 361 16.98 1.59 13.92
CA SER A 361 17.79 0.67 14.75
C SER A 361 17.52 0.81 16.26
N ASP A 362 16.57 1.67 16.66
CA ASP A 362 16.19 1.95 18.04
C ASP A 362 14.68 1.91 18.26
N LEU A 363 13.93 2.71 17.51
CA LEU A 363 12.51 2.97 17.77
C LEU A 363 11.67 1.69 17.78
N GLY A 364 11.88 0.80 16.81
CA GLY A 364 11.21 -0.50 16.74
C GLY A 364 11.54 -1.39 17.95
N PRO A 365 12.81 -1.74 18.18
CA PRO A 365 13.22 -2.54 19.33
C PRO A 365 12.79 -1.96 20.70
N ALA A 366 12.96 -0.65 20.91
CA ALA A 366 12.57 0.02 22.15
C ALA A 366 11.05 -0.04 22.37
N MET A 367 10.27 0.23 21.32
CA MET A 367 8.81 0.15 21.36
C MET A 367 8.34 -1.28 21.65
N ALA A 368 8.87 -2.27 20.93
CA ALA A 368 8.43 -3.65 21.06
C ALA A 368 8.84 -4.25 22.41
N TYR A 369 10.04 -3.90 22.91
CA TYR A 369 10.44 -4.24 24.26
C TYR A 369 9.42 -3.68 25.26
N GLN A 370 9.05 -2.40 25.14
CA GLN A 370 8.05 -1.77 26.01
C GLN A 370 6.70 -2.51 25.96
N ALA A 371 6.17 -2.72 24.75
CA ALA A 371 4.87 -3.33 24.48
C ALA A 371 4.76 -4.76 25.04
N LEU A 372 5.82 -5.56 24.92
CA LEU A 372 5.82 -6.97 25.31
C LEU A 372 6.37 -7.19 26.72
N ARG A 373 6.20 -6.20 27.62
CA ARG A 373 6.56 -6.29 29.04
C ARG A 373 6.22 -7.64 29.72
N PRO A 374 5.03 -8.24 29.51
CA PRO A 374 4.65 -9.49 30.17
C PRO A 374 5.44 -10.73 29.70
N PHE A 375 6.10 -10.65 28.54
CA PHE A 375 6.82 -11.77 27.91
C PHE A 375 8.32 -11.71 28.15
N ARG A 376 8.81 -10.63 28.78
CA ARG A 376 10.24 -10.43 29.03
C ARG A 376 10.77 -11.45 30.02
N HIS A 377 12.04 -11.82 29.82
CA HIS A 377 12.81 -12.60 30.76
C HIS A 377 12.91 -11.88 32.11
N GLU A 378 12.63 -12.58 33.20
CA GLU A 378 12.56 -11.98 34.54
C GLU A 378 13.88 -11.34 34.99
N ARG A 379 15.00 -11.91 34.56
CA ARG A 379 16.35 -11.46 34.94
C ARG A 379 16.96 -10.42 33.99
N ILE A 380 16.60 -10.43 32.70
CA ILE A 380 17.32 -9.64 31.70
C ILE A 380 16.59 -8.32 31.46
N ARG A 381 17.25 -7.22 31.82
CA ARG A 381 16.82 -5.87 31.45
C ARG A 381 17.41 -5.49 30.10
N CYS A 382 16.63 -4.84 29.25
CA CYS A 382 17.16 -4.17 28.05
C CYS A 382 17.06 -2.65 28.21
N SER A 383 18.12 -1.94 27.82
CA SER A 383 18.15 -0.47 27.68
C SER A 383 18.49 -0.10 26.24
N PHE A 384 18.11 1.11 25.85
CA PHE A 384 18.21 1.60 24.48
C PHE A 384 18.90 2.96 24.51
N VAL A 385 20.05 3.07 23.86
CA VAL A 385 20.85 4.29 23.76
C VAL A 385 20.85 4.71 22.29
N SER A 386 20.36 5.91 22.03
CA SER A 386 20.18 6.40 20.67
C SER A 386 20.72 7.79 20.44
N ASN A 387 20.52 8.71 21.38
CA ASN A 387 20.91 10.11 21.21
C ASN A 387 22.43 10.25 21.30
N VAL A 388 23.01 11.19 20.55
CA VAL A 388 24.44 11.57 20.68
C VAL A 388 24.67 12.52 21.87
N ASP A 389 23.60 13.08 22.44
CA ASP A 389 23.65 13.70 23.75
C ASP A 389 24.17 12.69 24.78
N GLY A 390 25.33 13.01 25.36
CA GLY A 390 26.02 12.13 26.31
C GLY A 390 25.20 11.77 27.55
N ALA A 391 24.16 12.55 27.87
CA ALA A 391 23.24 12.23 28.95
C ALA A 391 22.52 10.87 28.76
N ASP A 392 22.27 10.46 27.51
CA ASP A 392 21.59 9.20 27.20
C ASP A 392 22.45 7.99 27.59
N ILE A 393 23.69 7.94 27.08
CA ILE A 393 24.64 6.86 27.42
C ILE A 393 25.10 6.93 28.89
N ASP A 394 25.31 8.12 29.44
CA ASP A 394 25.73 8.30 30.84
C ASP A 394 24.71 7.71 31.82
N ALA A 395 23.42 8.01 31.62
CA ALA A 395 22.35 7.49 32.46
C ALA A 395 22.25 5.96 32.42
N VAL A 396 22.46 5.35 31.24
CA VAL A 396 22.45 3.88 31.10
C VAL A 396 23.67 3.26 31.76
N LEU A 397 24.87 3.77 31.49
CA LEU A 397 26.11 3.23 32.06
C LEU A 397 26.19 3.38 33.58
N ALA A 398 25.63 4.45 34.14
CA ALA A 398 25.56 4.66 35.59
C ALA A 398 24.71 3.60 36.32
N ASP A 399 23.79 2.95 35.61
CA ASP A 399 22.90 1.90 36.12
C ASP A 399 23.32 0.50 35.61
N SER A 400 24.51 0.38 35.00
CA SER A 400 25.07 -0.87 34.45
C SER A 400 26.26 -1.36 35.29
N ASP A 401 26.46 -2.69 35.31
CA ASP A 401 27.69 -3.32 35.81
C ASP A 401 28.49 -3.86 34.61
N PRO A 402 29.75 -3.44 34.40
CA PRO A 402 30.58 -3.92 33.29
C PRO A 402 30.61 -5.45 33.18
N ALA A 403 30.65 -6.16 34.31
CA ALA A 403 30.79 -7.61 34.34
C ALA A 403 29.51 -8.37 33.95
N SER A 404 28.35 -7.69 33.88
CA SER A 404 27.06 -8.32 33.57
C SER A 404 26.29 -7.64 32.43
N THR A 405 26.96 -6.75 31.67
CA THR A 405 26.34 -5.96 30.61
C THR A 405 26.80 -6.40 29.22
N LEU A 406 25.86 -6.75 28.35
CA LEU A 406 26.07 -7.04 26.94
C LEU A 406 25.64 -5.85 26.08
N PHE A 407 26.51 -5.38 25.19
CA PHE A 407 26.22 -4.31 24.24
C PHE A 407 25.92 -4.87 22.85
N ILE A 408 24.83 -4.39 22.24
CA ILE A 408 24.46 -4.67 20.85
C ILE A 408 24.63 -3.38 20.06
N VAL A 409 25.59 -3.34 19.13
CA VAL A 409 25.80 -2.17 18.25
C VAL A 409 25.01 -2.38 16.96
N ALA A 410 23.90 -1.65 16.81
CA ALA A 410 22.96 -1.77 15.70
C ALA A 410 23.13 -0.61 14.71
N SER A 411 23.82 -0.88 13.58
CA SER A 411 24.03 0.11 12.51
C SER A 411 24.31 -0.59 11.18
N LYS A 412 23.46 -0.33 10.17
CA LYS A 412 23.57 -0.93 8.82
C LYS A 412 24.97 -0.77 8.23
N THR A 413 25.45 0.47 8.17
CA THR A 413 26.74 0.82 7.55
C THR A 413 27.92 0.73 8.52
N PHE A 414 27.63 0.52 9.81
CA PHE A 414 28.57 0.68 10.91
C PHE A 414 29.37 1.98 10.83
N GLY A 415 28.71 3.06 10.36
CA GLY A 415 29.33 4.36 10.09
C GLY A 415 28.56 5.55 10.67
N THR A 416 27.37 5.31 11.24
CA THR A 416 26.53 6.36 11.85
C THR A 416 27.28 7.01 13.01
N ILE A 417 27.45 8.32 12.96
CA ILE A 417 28.32 9.09 13.87
C ILE A 417 27.82 8.95 15.31
N GLU A 418 26.53 9.11 15.53
CA GLU A 418 25.86 9.01 16.83
C GLU A 418 26.08 7.62 17.43
N THR A 419 25.72 6.56 16.69
CA THR A 419 25.86 5.16 17.13
C THR A 419 27.31 4.79 17.44
N LEU A 420 28.27 5.14 16.58
CA LEU A 420 29.69 4.81 16.80
C LEU A 420 30.29 5.60 17.96
N THR A 421 29.84 6.83 18.20
CA THR A 421 30.29 7.64 19.34
C THR A 421 29.84 7.00 20.65
N ASN A 422 28.57 6.59 20.73
CA ASN A 422 28.05 5.86 21.89
C ASN A 422 28.72 4.49 22.06
N ALA A 423 28.91 3.72 20.98
CA ALA A 423 29.58 2.43 21.05
C ALA A 423 31.03 2.54 21.53
N ARG A 424 31.80 3.55 21.06
CA ARG A 424 33.15 3.82 21.55
C ARG A 424 33.15 4.22 23.03
N THR A 425 32.19 5.03 23.45
CA THR A 425 32.03 5.43 24.86
C THR A 425 31.78 4.21 25.76
N ALA A 426 30.83 3.35 25.38
CA ALA A 426 30.54 2.10 26.09
C ALA A 426 31.75 1.15 26.11
N ARG A 427 32.49 1.05 24.99
CA ARG A 427 33.69 0.22 24.89
C ARG A 427 34.78 0.71 25.83
N THR A 428 35.06 2.02 25.85
CA THR A 428 36.03 2.62 26.78
C THR A 428 35.62 2.34 28.23
N TRP A 429 34.36 2.56 28.58
CA TRP A 429 33.83 2.26 29.90
C TRP A 429 34.01 0.79 30.31
N LEU A 430 33.76 -0.16 29.40
CA LEU A 430 33.98 -1.59 29.65
C LEU A 430 35.46 -1.91 29.84
N VAL A 431 36.32 -1.44 28.93
CA VAL A 431 37.76 -1.74 28.92
C VAL A 431 38.45 -1.15 30.14
N ASP A 432 38.06 0.04 30.59
CA ASP A 432 38.60 0.66 31.81
C ASP A 432 38.30 -0.19 33.06
N ALA A 433 37.19 -0.95 33.06
CA ALA A 433 36.79 -1.81 34.17
C ALA A 433 37.35 -3.24 34.09
N LEU A 434 37.33 -3.87 32.92
CA LEU A 434 37.58 -5.31 32.75
C LEU A 434 38.79 -5.63 31.85
N GLY A 435 39.35 -4.63 31.17
CA GLY A 435 40.43 -4.79 30.21
C GLY A 435 39.97 -5.17 28.80
N GLU A 436 40.91 -5.05 27.85
CA GLU A 436 40.65 -5.19 26.41
C GLU A 436 40.05 -6.55 25.99
N ALA A 437 40.43 -7.63 26.70
CA ALA A 437 39.96 -8.97 26.39
C ALA A 437 38.43 -9.14 26.57
N ALA A 438 37.79 -8.30 27.39
CA ALA A 438 36.36 -8.38 27.65
C ALA A 438 35.49 -7.96 26.45
N VAL A 439 36.03 -7.21 25.48
CA VAL A 439 35.25 -6.68 24.35
C VAL A 439 34.58 -7.80 23.55
N ALA A 440 35.27 -8.92 23.32
CA ALA A 440 34.74 -10.03 22.52
C ALA A 440 33.53 -10.74 23.17
N ASP A 441 33.45 -10.73 24.50
CA ASP A 441 32.40 -11.39 25.27
C ASP A 441 31.21 -10.45 25.57
N HIS A 442 31.44 -9.13 25.53
CA HIS A 442 30.45 -8.12 25.93
C HIS A 442 29.95 -7.23 24.78
N PHE A 443 30.42 -7.44 23.54
CA PHE A 443 29.93 -6.72 22.37
C PHE A 443 29.55 -7.67 21.23
N VAL A 444 28.38 -7.39 20.65
CA VAL A 444 27.93 -7.98 19.38
C VAL A 444 27.47 -6.89 18.42
N ALA A 445 27.40 -7.20 17.13
CA ALA A 445 27.05 -6.23 16.09
C ALA A 445 25.86 -6.70 15.25
N VAL A 446 24.96 -5.77 14.93
CA VAL A 446 23.93 -5.95 13.90
C VAL A 446 24.27 -5.00 12.76
N SER A 447 24.81 -5.55 11.66
CA SER A 447 25.48 -4.76 10.61
C SER A 447 25.69 -5.58 9.34
N THR A 448 25.93 -4.90 8.22
CA THR A 448 26.36 -5.53 6.96
C THR A 448 27.87 -5.35 6.68
N ASN A 449 28.58 -4.58 7.51
CA ASN A 449 29.98 -4.21 7.29
C ASN A 449 30.95 -4.96 8.22
N ALA A 450 31.37 -6.16 7.79
CA ALA A 450 32.25 -7.03 8.56
C ALA A 450 33.63 -6.42 8.87
N GLU A 451 34.20 -5.62 7.95
CA GLU A 451 35.50 -4.97 8.11
C GLU A 451 35.47 -3.98 9.28
N ARG A 452 34.48 -3.08 9.30
CA ARG A 452 34.35 -2.09 10.38
C ARG A 452 33.99 -2.70 11.73
N VAL A 453 33.25 -3.81 11.72
CA VAL A 453 32.92 -4.57 12.95
C VAL A 453 34.20 -5.20 13.53
N ALA A 454 35.03 -5.81 12.67
CA ALA A 454 36.31 -6.38 13.10
C ALA A 454 37.28 -5.29 13.60
N ASP A 455 37.37 -4.15 12.91
CA ASP A 455 38.20 -3.01 13.31
C ASP A 455 37.80 -2.42 14.68
N PHE A 456 36.52 -2.51 15.04
CA PHE A 456 36.03 -2.10 16.36
C PHE A 456 36.48 -3.07 17.48
N GLY A 457 36.79 -4.32 17.11
CA GLY A 457 37.21 -5.39 18.03
C GLY A 457 36.11 -6.41 18.34
N ILE A 458 35.00 -6.41 17.60
CA ILE A 458 33.94 -7.43 17.74
C ILE A 458 34.29 -8.64 16.88
N ASP A 459 34.14 -9.84 17.45
CA ASP A 459 34.24 -11.08 16.67
C ASP A 459 33.14 -11.11 15.61
N THR A 460 33.50 -11.29 14.33
CA THR A 460 32.53 -11.36 13.23
C THR A 460 31.62 -12.59 13.33
N ALA A 461 31.99 -13.61 14.11
CA ALA A 461 31.07 -14.68 14.51
C ALA A 461 29.87 -14.14 15.30
N ASN A 462 30.04 -13.04 16.04
CA ASN A 462 29.01 -12.31 16.78
C ASN A 462 28.41 -11.13 15.97
N MET A 463 28.58 -11.12 14.65
CA MET A 463 27.88 -10.20 13.75
C MET A 463 26.60 -10.85 13.20
N PHE A 464 25.49 -10.14 13.25
CA PHE A 464 24.20 -10.54 12.69
C PHE A 464 23.89 -9.66 11.48
N GLY A 465 23.88 -10.27 10.30
CA GLY A 465 23.68 -9.59 9.04
C GLY A 465 22.21 -9.29 8.76
N PHE A 466 21.98 -8.33 7.88
CA PHE A 466 20.70 -8.07 7.22
C PHE A 466 20.97 -7.42 5.85
N TRP A 467 19.93 -7.09 5.09
CA TRP A 467 20.08 -6.75 3.67
C TRP A 467 19.76 -5.29 3.34
N ASP A 468 20.14 -4.86 2.14
CA ASP A 468 19.94 -3.50 1.67
C ASP A 468 18.46 -3.18 1.40
N TRP A 469 17.68 -4.16 0.95
CA TRP A 469 16.22 -4.11 0.76
C TRP A 469 15.41 -4.01 2.07
N VAL A 470 16.09 -4.09 3.23
CA VAL A 470 15.50 -3.78 4.54
C VAL A 470 15.69 -2.29 4.83
N GLY A 471 14.59 -1.54 4.75
CA GLY A 471 14.53 -0.14 5.16
C GLY A 471 14.62 -0.01 6.67
N GLY A 472 15.31 1.02 7.18
CA GLY A 472 15.54 1.16 8.63
C GLY A 472 14.26 1.18 9.46
N ARG A 473 13.25 1.93 9.04
CA ARG A 473 11.93 2.01 9.69
C ARG A 473 11.04 0.76 9.53
N TYR A 474 11.50 -0.23 8.75
CA TYR A 474 10.87 -1.52 8.47
C TYR A 474 11.77 -2.70 8.90
N SER A 475 12.59 -2.53 9.95
CA SER A 475 13.67 -3.47 10.25
C SER A 475 13.52 -4.24 11.57
N VAL A 476 12.51 -3.95 12.39
CA VAL A 476 12.39 -4.53 13.76
C VAL A 476 12.26 -6.06 13.76
N ASP A 477 11.76 -6.64 12.68
CA ASP A 477 11.58 -8.06 12.40
C ASP A 477 12.82 -8.73 11.77
N SER A 478 13.89 -7.97 11.52
CA SER A 478 15.21 -8.48 11.10
C SER A 478 16.15 -8.72 12.29
N ALA A 479 17.46 -8.85 12.02
CA ALA A 479 18.52 -8.85 13.03
C ALA A 479 18.51 -7.65 13.98
N ILE A 480 17.92 -6.51 13.57
CA ILE A 480 17.72 -5.34 14.44
C ILE A 480 16.85 -5.70 15.67
N GLY A 481 15.97 -6.70 15.55
CA GLY A 481 15.17 -7.23 16.65
C GLY A 481 15.93 -8.12 17.65
N LEU A 482 17.25 -8.27 17.55
CA LEU A 482 18.03 -9.16 18.43
C LEU A 482 17.83 -8.87 19.92
N SER A 483 17.84 -7.59 20.31
CA SER A 483 17.60 -7.19 21.72
C SER A 483 16.21 -7.60 22.21
N LEU A 484 15.21 -7.56 21.32
CA LEU A 484 13.86 -8.04 21.61
C LEU A 484 13.84 -9.57 21.75
N MET A 485 14.44 -10.31 20.81
CA MET A 485 14.50 -11.77 20.87
C MET A 485 15.17 -12.26 22.15
N ILE A 486 16.25 -11.62 22.61
CA ILE A 486 16.87 -11.93 23.91
C ILE A 486 15.88 -11.71 25.06
N ALA A 487 15.14 -10.59 25.03
CA ALA A 487 14.19 -10.26 26.07
C ALA A 487 13.03 -11.26 26.13
N ILE A 488 12.34 -11.54 25.02
CA ILE A 488 11.10 -12.34 25.02
C ILE A 488 11.31 -13.83 24.71
N GLY A 489 12.49 -14.20 24.23
CA GLY A 489 12.85 -15.55 23.81
C GLY A 489 12.54 -15.82 22.34
N PRO A 490 13.20 -16.81 21.72
CA PRO A 490 13.01 -17.12 20.29
C PRO A 490 11.56 -17.47 19.92
N ASP A 491 10.88 -18.29 20.74
CA ASP A 491 9.50 -18.71 20.46
C ASP A 491 8.53 -17.53 20.36
N ALA A 492 8.62 -16.58 21.31
CA ALA A 492 7.78 -15.38 21.30
C ALA A 492 8.17 -14.41 20.16
N PHE A 493 9.45 -14.37 19.77
CA PHE A 493 9.88 -13.61 18.59
C PHE A 493 9.34 -14.24 17.29
N HIS A 494 9.31 -15.56 17.17
CA HIS A 494 8.68 -16.21 16.03
C HIS A 494 7.15 -16.01 16.01
N ASP A 495 6.48 -15.98 17.16
CA ASP A 495 5.06 -15.59 17.25
C ASP A 495 4.83 -14.13 16.79
N PHE A 496 5.74 -13.22 17.18
CA PHE A 496 5.76 -11.85 16.67
C PHE A 496 5.85 -11.80 15.13
N LEU A 497 6.82 -12.50 14.53
CA LEU A 497 6.94 -12.58 13.06
C LEU A 497 5.71 -13.20 12.39
N ALA A 498 5.13 -14.25 13.00
CA ALA A 498 3.92 -14.88 12.47
C ALA A 498 2.74 -13.89 12.42
N GLY A 499 2.63 -12.99 13.40
CA GLY A 499 1.66 -11.90 13.40
C GLY A 499 1.85 -10.91 12.25
N PHE A 500 3.10 -10.55 11.93
CA PHE A 500 3.40 -9.71 10.76
C PHE A 500 2.89 -10.42 9.47
N HIS A 501 3.24 -11.69 9.31
CA HIS A 501 2.91 -12.48 8.13
C HIS A 501 1.40 -12.68 7.93
N GLN A 502 0.62 -12.78 9.00
CA GLN A 502 -0.84 -12.87 8.89
C GLN A 502 -1.45 -11.63 8.23
N ILE A 503 -0.94 -10.43 8.55
CA ILE A 503 -1.40 -9.20 7.94
C ILE A 503 -0.84 -9.01 6.52
N ASP A 504 0.35 -9.52 6.23
CA ASP A 504 0.85 -9.60 4.85
C ASP A 504 -0.09 -10.38 3.95
N GLU A 505 -0.48 -11.58 4.38
CA GLU A 505 -1.38 -12.42 3.60
C GLU A 505 -2.76 -11.80 3.46
N HIS A 506 -3.28 -11.16 4.52
CA HIS A 506 -4.51 -10.36 4.42
C HIS A 506 -4.37 -9.25 3.38
N PHE A 507 -3.32 -8.45 3.46
CA PHE A 507 -3.08 -7.34 2.52
C PHE A 507 -2.92 -7.83 1.08
N ARG A 508 -2.20 -8.94 0.89
CA ARG A 508 -1.90 -9.53 -0.41
C ARG A 508 -3.13 -10.12 -1.09
N THR A 509 -4.06 -10.71 -0.33
CA THR A 509 -5.11 -11.57 -0.90
C THR A 509 -6.54 -11.05 -0.73
N ALA A 510 -6.82 -10.20 0.26
CA ALA A 510 -8.18 -9.71 0.49
C ALA A 510 -8.62 -8.70 -0.60
N PRO A 511 -9.87 -8.76 -1.10
CA PRO A 511 -10.45 -7.73 -1.96
C PRO A 511 -10.40 -6.36 -1.29
N PHE A 512 -10.20 -5.26 -2.04
CA PHE A 512 -10.02 -3.93 -1.43
C PHE A 512 -11.14 -3.48 -0.49
N ALA A 513 -12.40 -3.83 -0.79
CA ALA A 513 -13.55 -3.55 0.06
C ALA A 513 -13.51 -4.28 1.43
N GLU A 514 -12.68 -5.31 1.59
CA GLU A 514 -12.49 -6.10 2.81
C GLU A 514 -11.04 -6.03 3.34
N ASN A 515 -10.18 -5.25 2.66
CA ASN A 515 -8.76 -5.19 2.95
C ASN A 515 -8.47 -4.06 3.96
N VAL A 516 -8.26 -4.42 5.23
CA VAL A 516 -8.13 -3.45 6.33
C VAL A 516 -7.03 -2.41 6.10
N PRO A 517 -5.79 -2.78 5.71
CA PRO A 517 -4.78 -1.79 5.34
C PRO A 517 -5.22 -0.83 4.23
N VAL A 518 -5.88 -1.33 3.18
CA VAL A 518 -6.36 -0.49 2.07
C VAL A 518 -7.47 0.46 2.53
N LEU A 519 -8.48 -0.04 3.24
CA LEU A 519 -9.58 0.78 3.77
C LEU A 519 -9.06 1.88 4.69
N MET A 520 -8.15 1.55 5.60
CA MET A 520 -7.57 2.54 6.51
C MET A 520 -6.67 3.56 5.78
N ALA A 521 -5.93 3.13 4.76
CA ALA A 521 -5.16 4.04 3.90
C ALA A 521 -6.08 5.02 3.17
N LEU A 522 -7.18 4.52 2.59
CA LEU A 522 -8.19 5.31 1.89
C LEU A 522 -8.88 6.32 2.81
N LEU A 523 -9.16 5.97 4.06
CA LEU A 523 -9.64 6.93 5.06
C LEU A 523 -8.61 8.03 5.30
N GLY A 524 -7.33 7.69 5.40
CA GLY A 524 -6.26 8.68 5.53
C GLY A 524 -6.16 9.63 4.34
N VAL A 525 -6.26 9.10 3.12
CA VAL A 525 -6.31 9.90 1.88
C VAL A 525 -7.56 10.78 1.86
N TRP A 526 -8.72 10.25 2.25
CA TRP A 526 -9.95 11.03 2.35
C TRP A 526 -9.82 12.18 3.36
N TRP A 527 -9.22 11.92 4.52
CA TRP A 527 -8.99 12.95 5.52
C TRP A 527 -8.05 14.03 5.00
N ALA A 528 -6.92 13.66 4.40
CA ALA A 528 -5.91 14.62 3.94
C ALA A 528 -6.35 15.38 2.69
N ASN A 529 -6.77 14.67 1.65
CA ASN A 529 -7.01 15.22 0.32
C ASN A 529 -8.48 15.58 0.07
N GLY A 530 -9.41 14.85 0.69
CA GLY A 530 -10.83 15.17 0.63
C GLY A 530 -11.25 16.23 1.64
N LEU A 531 -10.92 16.04 2.93
CA LEU A 531 -11.37 16.90 4.04
C LEU A 531 -10.35 17.96 4.48
N GLY A 532 -9.09 17.88 4.03
CA GLY A 532 -8.05 18.86 4.36
C GLY A 532 -7.53 18.77 5.79
N TYR A 533 -7.47 17.56 6.38
CA TYR A 533 -6.96 17.33 7.72
C TYR A 533 -5.46 16.98 7.70
N ASP A 534 -4.63 17.85 8.26
CA ASP A 534 -3.16 17.76 8.16
C ASP A 534 -2.50 16.73 9.11
N THR A 535 -3.20 16.28 10.15
CA THR A 535 -2.60 15.51 11.24
C THR A 535 -3.46 14.34 11.64
N LYS A 536 -2.84 13.25 12.08
CA LYS A 536 -3.53 12.06 12.59
C LYS A 536 -3.00 11.69 13.98
N ALA A 537 -3.90 11.43 14.92
CA ALA A 537 -3.56 10.98 16.26
C ALA A 537 -3.67 9.46 16.39
N VAL A 538 -2.66 8.79 16.95
CA VAL A 538 -2.73 7.37 17.32
C VAL A 538 -2.74 7.24 18.84
N LEU A 539 -3.83 6.71 19.39
CA LEU A 539 -4.19 6.80 20.80
C LEU A 539 -4.38 5.40 21.38
N PRO A 540 -3.30 4.69 21.75
CA PRO A 540 -3.41 3.36 22.33
C PRO A 540 -3.93 3.44 23.77
N TYR A 541 -5.01 2.73 24.08
CA TYR A 541 -5.49 2.52 25.45
C TYR A 541 -4.77 1.31 26.04
N SER A 542 -3.45 1.42 26.08
CA SER A 542 -2.51 0.51 26.70
C SER A 542 -1.25 1.30 27.02
N ASN A 543 -0.85 1.33 28.30
CA ASN A 543 0.36 2.01 28.73
C ASN A 543 1.63 1.31 28.19
N ASP A 544 1.57 0.00 27.96
CA ASP A 544 2.69 -0.75 27.38
C ASP A 544 2.97 -0.30 25.92
N LEU A 545 2.01 0.32 25.23
CA LEU A 545 2.17 0.91 23.89
C LEU A 545 2.59 2.40 23.89
N ALA A 546 3.14 2.96 24.96
CA ALA A 546 3.46 4.41 25.00
C ALA A 546 4.45 4.87 23.93
N ARG A 547 5.31 3.97 23.43
CA ARG A 547 6.26 4.27 22.34
C ARG A 547 5.72 3.97 20.95
N PHE A 548 4.52 3.40 20.84
CA PHE A 548 3.92 3.06 19.54
C PHE A 548 3.68 4.29 18.66
N PRO A 549 3.12 5.42 19.16
CA PRO A 549 3.01 6.64 18.35
C PRO A 549 4.36 7.17 17.85
N ALA A 550 5.42 7.10 18.67
CA ALA A 550 6.76 7.53 18.28
C ALA A 550 7.41 6.62 17.22
N TYR A 551 7.14 5.31 17.29
CA TYR A 551 7.52 4.38 16.22
C TYR A 551 6.80 4.71 14.92
N LEU A 552 5.48 4.94 14.97
CA LEU A 552 4.68 5.28 13.80
C LEU A 552 5.02 6.65 13.21
N GLN A 553 5.51 7.61 14.01
CA GLN A 553 6.05 8.87 13.51
C GLN A 553 7.14 8.65 12.48
N GLN A 554 8.10 7.77 12.79
CA GLN A 554 9.14 7.45 11.81
C GLN A 554 8.56 6.67 10.63
N LEU A 555 7.77 5.61 10.90
CA LEU A 555 7.24 4.76 9.85
C LEU A 555 6.44 5.53 8.80
N ASP A 556 5.54 6.43 9.21
CA ASP A 556 4.67 7.17 8.31
C ASP A 556 5.37 8.43 7.76
N MET A 557 5.86 9.31 8.64
CA MET A 557 6.33 10.64 8.23
C MET A 557 7.63 10.57 7.42
N GLU A 558 8.55 9.66 7.75
CA GLU A 558 9.79 9.49 6.97
C GLU A 558 9.52 8.79 5.63
N SER A 559 8.49 7.94 5.56
CA SER A 559 8.10 7.26 4.31
C SER A 559 7.37 8.20 3.36
N ASN A 560 6.30 8.84 3.84
CA ASN A 560 5.33 9.53 2.99
C ASN A 560 5.39 11.06 3.10
N GLY A 561 6.23 11.63 3.97
CA GLY A 561 6.52 13.07 4.02
C GLY A 561 7.35 13.55 2.83
N LYS A 562 6.82 13.34 1.61
CA LYS A 562 7.50 13.55 0.34
C LYS A 562 6.86 14.69 -0.44
N SER A 563 7.67 15.33 -1.29
CA SER A 563 7.24 16.47 -2.12
C SER A 563 7.47 16.27 -3.61
N VAL A 564 8.00 15.11 -4.00
CA VAL A 564 8.30 14.75 -5.39
C VAL A 564 7.74 13.35 -5.65
N ASP A 565 7.03 13.20 -6.77
CA ASP A 565 6.46 11.94 -7.22
C ASP A 565 7.52 11.04 -7.89
N LEU A 566 7.13 9.82 -8.25
CA LEU A 566 7.99 8.83 -8.90
C LEU A 566 8.49 9.26 -10.30
N ASP A 567 7.80 10.21 -10.94
CA ASP A 567 8.22 10.79 -12.23
C ASP A 567 9.15 12.00 -12.07
N GLY A 568 9.52 12.35 -10.83
CA GLY A 568 10.39 13.48 -10.54
C GLY A 568 9.69 14.84 -10.56
N ARG A 569 8.35 14.88 -10.57
CA ARG A 569 7.57 16.13 -10.54
C ARG A 569 7.18 16.49 -9.12
N ARG A 570 7.01 17.78 -8.85
CA ARG A 570 6.58 18.28 -7.55
C ARG A 570 5.07 18.08 -7.38
N VAL A 571 4.67 17.32 -6.36
CA VAL A 571 3.26 17.10 -6.02
C VAL A 571 2.55 18.41 -5.66
N GLN A 572 1.27 18.54 -6.03
CA GLN A 572 0.43 19.73 -5.77
C GLN A 572 -0.63 19.49 -4.68
N HIS A 573 -0.64 18.30 -4.09
CA HIS A 573 -1.57 17.85 -3.06
C HIS A 573 -0.81 17.54 -1.75
N HIS A 574 -1.56 17.36 -0.65
CA HIS A 574 -1.00 16.88 0.60
C HIS A 574 -0.57 15.41 0.49
N THR A 575 0.58 15.07 1.09
CA THR A 575 1.10 13.70 1.24
C THR A 575 1.03 13.28 2.72
N GLY A 576 2.06 12.61 3.26
CA GLY A 576 2.05 12.05 4.61
C GLY A 576 1.64 13.06 5.70
N PRO A 577 0.72 12.70 6.61
CA PRO A 577 0.25 13.58 7.67
C PRO A 577 1.27 13.69 8.82
N ILE A 578 1.06 14.67 9.70
CA ILE A 578 1.79 14.70 10.98
C ILE A 578 1.18 13.65 11.92
N ILE A 579 1.97 12.63 12.28
CA ILE A 579 1.59 11.60 13.24
C ILE A 579 1.97 12.02 14.67
N TRP A 580 1.06 11.83 15.61
CA TRP A 580 1.33 12.11 17.02
C TRP A 580 0.36 11.32 17.93
N GLY A 581 0.63 11.32 19.23
CA GLY A 581 -0.28 10.70 20.20
C GLY A 581 0.40 10.29 21.49
N GLU A 582 -0.43 9.92 22.47
CA GLU A 582 -0.05 9.42 23.78
C GLU A 582 -1.07 8.37 24.21
N PRO A 583 -0.72 7.43 25.11
CA PRO A 583 -1.67 6.47 25.62
C PRO A 583 -2.91 7.10 26.26
N GLY A 584 -4.05 6.45 26.05
CA GLY A 584 -5.22 6.64 26.90
C GLY A 584 -4.96 6.07 28.30
N THR A 585 -5.39 6.73 29.38
CA THR A 585 -6.18 7.96 29.44
C THR A 585 -5.34 9.23 29.56
N ASN A 586 -4.00 9.14 29.60
CA ASN A 586 -3.10 10.29 29.80
C ASN A 586 -3.36 11.40 28.77
N GLY A 587 -3.52 11.04 27.49
CA GLY A 587 -3.87 12.00 26.43
C GLY A 587 -5.16 12.78 26.70
N GLN A 588 -6.15 12.18 27.37
CA GLN A 588 -7.40 12.84 27.74
C GLN A 588 -7.18 14.03 28.65
N HIS A 589 -6.16 13.95 29.50
CA HIS A 589 -5.78 14.96 30.47
C HIS A 589 -4.66 15.89 29.97
N ALA A 590 -4.32 15.82 28.69
CA ALA A 590 -3.29 16.67 28.07
C ALA A 590 -3.87 17.50 26.91
N PHE A 591 -4.30 16.84 25.83
CA PHE A 591 -4.62 17.51 24.57
C PHE A 591 -6.01 17.22 24.01
N TYR A 592 -6.81 16.36 24.65
CA TYR A 592 -8.16 16.04 24.15
C TYR A 592 -9.11 17.25 24.19
N GLN A 593 -8.83 18.28 24.99
CA GLN A 593 -9.53 19.56 24.89
C GLN A 593 -9.47 20.14 23.46
N LEU A 594 -8.30 20.09 22.82
CA LEU A 594 -8.13 20.50 21.43
C LEU A 594 -8.84 19.52 20.49
N LEU A 595 -8.73 18.21 20.76
CA LEU A 595 -9.41 17.20 19.93
C LEU A 595 -10.93 17.37 19.95
N HIS A 596 -11.54 17.82 21.06
CA HIS A 596 -12.99 17.94 21.20
C HIS A 596 -13.56 19.30 20.78
N GLN A 597 -12.89 20.39 21.13
CA GLN A 597 -13.43 21.75 20.96
C GLN A 597 -12.46 22.70 20.25
N GLY A 598 -11.30 22.21 19.81
CA GLY A 598 -10.38 22.99 18.99
C GLY A 598 -10.92 23.23 17.59
N THR A 599 -10.35 24.23 16.90
CA THR A 599 -10.70 24.60 15.52
C THR A 599 -10.04 23.71 14.47
N ARG A 600 -9.21 22.76 14.90
CA ARG A 600 -8.63 21.72 14.04
C ARG A 600 -9.40 20.43 14.29
N VAL A 601 -9.77 19.75 13.21
CA VAL A 601 -10.26 18.38 13.27
C VAL A 601 -9.06 17.46 13.08
N VAL A 602 -8.93 16.49 13.96
CA VAL A 602 -7.83 15.53 13.96
C VAL A 602 -8.42 14.13 13.96
N PRO A 603 -8.34 13.38 12.85
CA PRO A 603 -8.66 11.97 12.83
C PRO A 603 -7.86 11.19 13.87
N CYS A 604 -8.52 10.22 14.51
CA CYS A 604 -7.94 9.45 15.60
C CYS A 604 -8.05 7.95 15.36
N ASP A 605 -6.95 7.22 15.54
CA ASP A 605 -6.98 5.75 15.67
C ASP A 605 -6.90 5.39 17.16
N PHE A 606 -7.98 4.83 17.69
CA PHE A 606 -8.03 4.25 19.03
C PHE A 606 -7.62 2.78 18.97
N ILE A 607 -6.68 2.36 19.80
CA ILE A 607 -6.24 0.95 19.87
C ILE A 607 -6.52 0.41 21.27
N GLY A 608 -7.25 -0.70 21.40
CA GLY A 608 -7.60 -1.29 22.69
C GLY A 608 -7.53 -2.81 22.68
N PHE A 609 -7.49 -3.39 23.88
CA PHE A 609 -7.42 -4.84 24.08
C PHE A 609 -8.56 -5.29 25.01
N VAL A 610 -9.19 -6.43 24.71
CA VAL A 610 -10.30 -6.96 25.51
C VAL A 610 -9.82 -7.50 26.86
N LYS A 611 -8.61 -8.05 26.91
CA LYS A 611 -7.99 -8.62 28.11
C LYS A 611 -6.75 -7.84 28.51
N ALA A 612 -6.62 -7.58 29.81
CA ALA A 612 -5.44 -6.97 30.40
C ALA A 612 -4.28 -7.97 30.54
N GLU A 613 -3.06 -7.43 30.51
CA GLU A 613 -1.81 -8.13 30.82
C GLU A 613 -1.47 -8.18 32.32
N HIS A 614 -2.42 -7.78 33.16
CA HIS A 614 -2.27 -7.64 34.61
C HIS A 614 -3.57 -8.03 35.34
N PRO A 615 -3.51 -8.39 36.63
CA PRO A 615 -4.69 -8.93 37.33
C PRO A 615 -5.76 -7.87 37.71
N TYR A 616 -5.51 -6.58 37.48
CA TYR A 616 -6.39 -5.48 37.92
C TYR A 616 -7.56 -5.23 36.97
N GLN A 617 -8.60 -6.08 37.00
CA GLN A 617 -9.75 -5.99 36.09
C GLN A 617 -10.50 -4.65 36.18
N GLU A 618 -10.75 -4.12 37.38
CA GLU A 618 -11.45 -2.83 37.55
C GLU A 618 -10.74 -1.69 36.81
N HIS A 619 -9.39 -1.67 36.87
CA HIS A 619 -8.60 -0.68 36.14
C HIS A 619 -8.76 -0.84 34.63
N HIS A 620 -8.84 -2.08 34.15
CA HIS A 620 -9.01 -2.37 32.73
C HIS A 620 -10.41 -2.00 32.23
N ASP A 621 -11.45 -2.29 33.00
CA ASP A 621 -12.83 -1.90 32.65
C ASP A 621 -12.96 -0.37 32.57
N LEU A 622 -12.37 0.37 33.52
CA LEU A 622 -12.32 1.83 33.49
C LEU A 622 -11.56 2.38 32.29
N LEU A 623 -10.43 1.75 31.93
CA LEU A 623 -9.64 2.11 30.74
C LEU A 623 -10.47 1.92 29.46
N MET A 624 -11.12 0.77 29.30
CA MET A 624 -11.90 0.46 28.11
C MET A 624 -13.19 1.28 28.03
N ALA A 625 -13.86 1.53 29.15
CA ALA A 625 -15.00 2.45 29.21
C ALA A 625 -14.62 3.85 28.68
N ASN A 626 -13.41 4.31 29.02
CA ASN A 626 -12.89 5.58 28.51
C ASN A 626 -12.57 5.54 27.02
N LEU A 627 -12.03 4.43 26.47
CA LEU A 627 -11.83 4.28 25.03
C LEU A 627 -13.15 4.45 24.28
N PHE A 628 -14.17 3.70 24.70
CA PHE A 628 -15.48 3.71 24.06
C PHE A 628 -16.15 5.08 24.18
N ALA A 629 -16.14 5.67 25.37
CA ALA A 629 -16.74 6.98 25.61
C ALA A 629 -16.06 8.10 24.82
N GLN A 630 -14.73 8.07 24.64
CA GLN A 630 -14.02 9.09 23.86
C GLN A 630 -14.29 8.93 22.35
N SER A 631 -14.29 7.70 21.84
CA SER A 631 -14.67 7.40 20.45
C SER A 631 -16.10 7.89 20.14
N GLU A 632 -17.04 7.62 21.05
CA GLU A 632 -18.43 8.10 20.98
C GLU A 632 -18.52 9.63 21.05
N ALA A 633 -17.86 10.26 22.03
CA ALA A 633 -17.93 11.70 22.25
C ALA A 633 -17.34 12.50 21.09
N LEU A 634 -16.25 12.04 20.47
CA LEU A 634 -15.68 12.68 19.28
C LEU A 634 -16.63 12.59 18.08
N ALA A 635 -17.22 11.42 17.86
CA ALA A 635 -18.13 11.19 16.72
C ALA A 635 -19.42 11.99 16.86
N PHE A 636 -20.04 11.96 18.04
CA PHE A 636 -21.39 12.47 18.22
C PHE A 636 -21.46 13.77 19.00
N GLY A 637 -20.48 14.17 19.80
CA GLY A 637 -20.54 15.41 20.56
C GLY A 637 -21.79 15.55 21.44
N ARG A 638 -22.16 16.80 21.76
CA ARG A 638 -23.32 17.16 22.56
C ARG A 638 -23.72 18.61 22.28
N THR A 639 -24.87 18.81 21.65
CA THR A 639 -25.40 20.15 21.38
C THR A 639 -25.82 20.85 22.69
N ASN A 640 -25.35 22.08 22.89
CA ASN A 640 -25.78 22.95 23.99
C ASN A 640 -25.69 24.44 23.60
N ASP A 641 -26.74 24.95 22.98
CA ASP A 641 -26.79 26.35 22.51
C ASP A 641 -26.88 27.36 23.67
N ALA A 642 -27.40 26.94 24.84
CA ALA A 642 -27.53 27.80 26.00
C ALA A 642 -26.18 28.07 26.70
N GLU A 643 -25.26 27.10 26.66
CA GLU A 643 -23.91 27.22 27.17
C GLU A 643 -22.90 26.85 26.08
N PRO A 644 -22.58 27.75 25.12
CA PRO A 644 -21.73 27.42 23.96
C PRO A 644 -20.35 26.86 24.32
N HIS A 645 -19.79 27.22 25.48
CA HIS A 645 -18.52 26.70 25.97
C HIS A 645 -18.60 25.23 26.45
N ARG A 646 -19.81 24.70 26.67
CA ARG A 646 -20.11 23.28 26.98
C ARG A 646 -20.69 22.52 25.79
N ASN A 647 -20.76 23.18 24.63
CA ASN A 647 -21.14 22.57 23.37
C ASN A 647 -19.98 21.74 22.82
N PHE A 648 -20.29 20.56 22.31
CA PHE A 648 -19.36 19.68 21.61
C PHE A 648 -19.96 19.43 20.23
N GLU A 649 -19.32 19.93 19.18
CA GLU A 649 -19.85 19.84 17.82
C GLU A 649 -19.99 18.38 17.39
N GLY A 650 -19.06 17.51 17.81
CA GLY A 650 -18.97 16.15 17.29
C GLY A 650 -18.44 16.17 15.85
N ASN A 651 -18.81 15.15 15.07
CA ASN A 651 -18.37 14.97 13.69
C ASN A 651 -16.84 14.85 13.53
N ARG A 652 -16.16 14.34 14.56
CA ARG A 652 -14.70 14.19 14.56
C ARG A 652 -14.34 12.73 14.28
N PRO A 653 -13.72 12.45 13.11
CA PRO A 653 -13.51 11.09 12.62
C PRO A 653 -12.64 10.29 13.56
N ASN A 654 -13.01 9.03 13.79
CA ASN A 654 -12.14 8.09 14.46
C ASN A 654 -12.38 6.64 14.04
N THR A 655 -11.33 5.84 14.15
CA THR A 655 -11.33 4.39 13.93
C THR A 655 -10.98 3.71 15.24
N VAL A 656 -11.65 2.59 15.56
CA VAL A 656 -11.38 1.79 16.76
C VAL A 656 -10.85 0.42 16.34
N ILE A 657 -9.63 0.12 16.76
CA ILE A 657 -8.95 -1.16 16.55
C ILE A 657 -8.97 -1.93 17.88
N LEU A 658 -9.58 -3.10 17.88
CA LEU A 658 -9.63 -4.00 19.02
C LEU A 658 -8.99 -5.34 18.69
N ALA A 659 -8.20 -5.86 19.63
CA ALA A 659 -7.75 -7.24 19.63
C ALA A 659 -8.07 -7.89 20.98
N GLU A 660 -8.02 -9.22 21.06
CA GLU A 660 -8.32 -9.91 22.31
C GLU A 660 -7.30 -9.55 23.42
N ARG A 661 -6.01 -9.52 23.09
CA ARG A 661 -4.90 -9.36 24.04
C ARG A 661 -3.66 -8.83 23.30
N LEU A 662 -2.76 -8.10 23.98
CA LEU A 662 -1.50 -7.64 23.38
C LEU A 662 -0.42 -8.74 23.47
N THR A 663 -0.51 -9.73 22.58
CA THR A 663 0.50 -10.79 22.41
C THR A 663 1.63 -10.36 21.46
N PRO A 664 2.75 -11.11 21.39
CA PRO A 664 3.76 -10.88 20.36
C PRO A 664 3.16 -10.89 18.94
N SER A 665 2.36 -11.89 18.58
CA SER A 665 1.64 -11.90 17.29
C SER A 665 0.78 -10.65 17.08
N VAL A 666 -0.06 -10.24 18.05
CA VAL A 666 -0.93 -9.06 17.88
C VAL A 666 -0.14 -7.76 17.74
N LEU A 667 0.97 -7.59 18.46
CA LEU A 667 1.86 -6.44 18.23
C LEU A 667 2.40 -6.45 16.80
N GLY A 668 2.76 -7.63 16.30
CA GLY A 668 3.22 -7.76 14.93
C GLY A 668 2.18 -7.48 13.88
N GLN A 669 0.94 -7.92 14.11
CA GLN A 669 -0.20 -7.57 13.27
C GLN A 669 -0.42 -6.05 13.25
N LEU A 670 -0.33 -5.38 14.41
CA LEU A 670 -0.47 -3.92 14.49
C LEU A 670 0.63 -3.20 13.70
N ILE A 671 1.88 -3.64 13.78
CA ILE A 671 2.98 -3.03 13.02
C ILE A 671 2.77 -3.20 11.51
N ALA A 672 2.57 -4.44 11.05
CA ALA A 672 2.37 -4.75 9.64
C ALA A 672 1.13 -4.05 9.05
N LEU A 673 0.07 -3.85 9.84
CA LEU A 673 -1.09 -3.06 9.45
C LEU A 673 -0.68 -1.64 9.03
N TYR A 674 0.10 -0.95 9.85
CA TYR A 674 0.55 0.42 9.54
C TYR A 674 1.60 0.46 8.43
N GLU A 675 2.46 -0.55 8.30
CA GLU A 675 3.40 -0.65 7.18
C GLU A 675 2.67 -0.67 5.82
N HIS A 676 1.60 -1.47 5.72
CA HIS A 676 0.80 -1.58 4.50
C HIS A 676 -0.12 -0.37 4.28
N ILE A 677 -0.62 0.27 5.34
CA ILE A 677 -1.31 1.57 5.22
C ILE A 677 -0.39 2.59 4.54
N VAL A 678 0.85 2.70 5.02
CA VAL A 678 1.86 3.63 4.48
C VAL A 678 2.17 3.31 3.02
N HIS A 679 2.31 2.02 2.66
CA HIS A 679 2.52 1.60 1.26
C HIS A 679 1.36 2.03 0.34
N VAL A 680 0.11 1.77 0.75
CA VAL A 680 -1.06 2.11 -0.07
C VAL A 680 -1.19 3.62 -0.26
N GLN A 681 -1.00 4.40 0.81
CA GLN A 681 -1.05 5.87 0.73
C GLN A 681 0.05 6.43 -0.18
N GLY A 682 1.29 5.94 -0.02
CA GLY A 682 2.40 6.37 -0.87
C GLY A 682 2.17 6.03 -2.34
N THR A 683 1.53 4.88 -2.62
CA THR A 683 1.12 4.49 -3.97
C THR A 683 0.09 5.46 -4.56
N ILE A 684 -0.97 5.79 -3.81
CA ILE A 684 -2.03 6.72 -4.26
C ILE A 684 -1.47 8.12 -4.51
N TRP A 685 -0.55 8.59 -3.67
CA TRP A 685 0.13 9.88 -3.88
C TRP A 685 1.23 9.82 -4.96
N GLY A 686 1.54 8.64 -5.49
CA GLY A 686 2.60 8.46 -6.48
C GLY A 686 3.99 8.81 -5.96
N VAL A 687 4.27 8.64 -4.66
CA VAL A 687 5.57 8.96 -4.04
C VAL A 687 6.35 7.70 -3.66
N ASN A 688 7.66 7.83 -3.49
CA ASN A 688 8.49 6.74 -3.01
C ASN A 688 8.48 6.63 -1.48
N SER A 689 7.78 5.65 -0.92
CA SER A 689 7.72 5.41 0.54
C SER A 689 9.01 4.88 1.15
N TYR A 690 10.02 4.52 0.35
CA TYR A 690 11.16 3.70 0.81
C TYR A 690 12.50 4.45 0.91
N ASP A 691 12.61 5.64 0.31
CA ASP A 691 13.78 6.51 0.46
C ASP A 691 13.64 7.54 1.60
N GLN A 692 14.69 8.35 1.82
CA GLN A 692 14.69 9.42 2.83
C GLN A 692 15.68 10.57 2.54
N TRP A 693 15.77 11.07 1.30
CA TRP A 693 16.76 12.11 0.92
C TRP A 693 16.72 13.39 1.77
N GLY A 694 15.57 13.71 2.39
CA GLY A 694 15.39 14.89 3.22
C GLY A 694 16.30 14.96 4.47
N VAL A 695 16.94 13.86 4.87
CA VAL A 695 17.81 13.85 6.06
C VAL A 695 19.28 14.20 5.77
N GLU A 696 19.69 14.25 4.50
CA GLU A 696 21.12 14.36 4.14
C GLU A 696 21.70 15.76 4.34
N LEU A 697 20.96 16.83 4.00
CA LEU A 697 21.45 18.21 4.13
C LEU A 697 21.85 18.56 5.57
N GLY A 698 21.07 18.11 6.56
CA GLY A 698 21.39 18.32 7.97
C GLY A 698 22.69 17.64 8.38
N LYS A 699 22.93 16.41 7.90
CA LYS A 699 24.17 15.65 8.16
C LYS A 699 25.38 16.32 7.51
N GLU A 700 25.25 16.78 6.27
CA GLU A 700 26.31 17.50 5.56
C GLU A 700 26.74 18.76 6.32
N LEU A 701 25.77 19.60 6.71
CA LEU A 701 26.02 20.83 7.46
C LEU A 701 26.62 20.55 8.84
N ALA A 702 26.12 19.52 9.57
CA ALA A 702 26.67 19.14 10.87
C ALA A 702 28.14 18.66 10.76
N ASN A 703 28.47 17.90 9.70
CA ASN A 703 29.84 17.46 9.44
C ASN A 703 30.79 18.62 9.13
N GLN A 704 30.31 19.68 8.49
CA GLN A 704 31.07 20.90 8.25
C GLN A 704 31.28 21.71 9.54
N ILE A 705 30.22 21.89 10.33
CA ILE A 705 30.25 22.70 11.55
C ILE A 705 31.07 22.05 12.67
N THR A 706 31.05 20.72 12.80
CA THR A 706 31.68 20.01 13.93
C THR A 706 33.18 20.34 14.09
N PRO A 707 34.03 20.27 13.06
CA PRO A 707 35.42 20.75 13.11
C PRO A 707 35.55 22.22 13.54
N GLU A 708 34.64 23.10 13.11
CA GLU A 708 34.67 24.53 13.43
C GLU A 708 34.34 24.82 14.91
N LEU A 709 33.64 23.92 15.60
CA LEU A 709 33.36 24.09 17.04
C LEU A 709 34.63 23.91 17.89
N VAL A 710 35.61 23.14 17.43
CA VAL A 710 36.86 22.81 18.13
C VAL A 710 38.11 23.46 17.52
N GLY A 711 38.09 23.74 16.22
CA GLY A 711 39.25 24.17 15.44
C GLY A 711 39.24 25.66 15.10
N GLU A 712 39.68 26.00 13.89
CA GLU A 712 39.57 27.34 13.34
C GLU A 712 38.17 27.55 12.73
N PRO A 713 37.50 28.69 12.98
CA PRO A 713 36.18 28.96 12.43
C PRO A 713 36.26 29.38 10.96
N SER A 714 35.24 29.07 10.17
CA SER A 714 35.11 29.48 8.76
C SER A 714 33.86 30.36 8.56
N PRO A 715 33.87 31.62 9.03
CA PRO A 715 32.67 32.44 9.06
C PRO A 715 32.11 32.81 7.67
N ASP A 716 32.87 32.65 6.59
CA ASP A 716 32.39 32.95 5.23
C ASP A 716 31.51 31.83 4.63
N ASP A 717 31.48 30.65 5.27
CA ASP A 717 30.75 29.47 4.77
C ASP A 717 29.29 29.41 5.24
N HIS A 718 28.91 30.24 6.22
CA HIS A 718 27.59 30.19 6.86
C HIS A 718 26.87 31.54 6.84
N ASP A 719 25.56 31.51 7.11
CA ASP A 719 24.78 32.72 7.32
C ASP A 719 25.17 33.44 8.63
N SER A 720 24.80 34.72 8.73
CA SER A 720 25.17 35.57 9.87
C SER A 720 24.68 35.06 11.23
N SER A 721 23.57 34.33 11.29
CA SER A 721 23.05 33.77 12.54
C SER A 721 23.88 32.58 12.99
N THR A 722 24.12 31.62 12.10
CA THR A 722 24.93 30.43 12.37
C THR A 722 26.33 30.81 12.84
N ASN A 723 26.96 31.78 12.18
CA ASN A 723 28.25 32.32 12.59
C ASN A 723 28.25 32.91 14.00
N ALA A 724 27.23 33.71 14.34
CA ALA A 724 27.11 34.30 15.66
C ALA A 724 26.92 33.23 16.75
N LEU A 725 26.17 32.17 16.46
CA LEU A 725 25.94 31.04 17.36
C LEU A 725 27.21 30.21 17.57
N ILE A 726 27.94 29.88 16.50
CA ILE A 726 29.24 29.18 16.58
C ILE A 726 30.23 30.01 17.41
N ALA A 727 30.33 31.31 17.15
CA ALA A 727 31.19 32.21 17.92
C ALA A 727 30.79 32.27 19.41
N HIS A 728 29.48 32.37 19.69
CA HIS A 728 28.97 32.37 21.05
C HIS A 728 29.32 31.07 21.78
N TYR A 729 29.01 29.91 21.19
CA TYR A 729 29.32 28.60 21.74
C TYR A 729 30.82 28.45 22.05
N ARG A 730 31.67 28.77 21.08
CA ARG A 730 33.13 28.70 21.23
C ARG A 730 33.66 29.58 22.36
N SER A 731 33.07 30.77 22.56
CA SER A 731 33.48 31.69 23.62
C SER A 731 33.07 31.27 25.04
N HIS A 732 32.19 30.27 25.18
CA HIS A 732 31.65 29.80 26.47
C HIS A 732 31.91 28.31 26.76
N ARG A 733 32.67 27.61 25.90
CA ARG A 733 32.97 26.19 26.05
C ARG A 733 34.11 25.91 27.04
#